data_AF-A0A164UPJ5-F1
#
_entry.id   AF-A0A164UPJ5-F1
#
_cell.length_a   1.000
_cell.length_b   1.000
_cell.length_c   1.000
_cell.angle_alpha   90.00
_cell.angle_beta   90.00
_cell.angle_gamma   90.00
#
_symmetry.space_group_name_H-M   'P 1'
#
loop_
_entity.id
_entity.type
_entity.pdbx_description
1 polymer ?
#
loop_
_entity_poly.entity_id
_entity_poly.type
_entity_poly.pdbx_seq_one_letter_code
_entity_poly.pdbx_strand_id
1 'polypeptide(L)'
;MWGIVSRTAVNRGFSVSKSQFRCLVQGARNFSSKEMTVRDALNSALDEEMSADPKVFIMGEEVGEYQGAYKITKGLLDKYGPERVIDTPITEAGFTGIAVGAAYHSLKPVVEFMTFNFSMQAIDHIINSAAKSNYMSAGQISVPIVFRGPNGAAAGVGAQHSQCYAAWFGACPGLKVLAPYSSEDARGLLKAAIRDPDPVVFLENELLYGESFPVSAEALDSSFCLPIGKAKIEREGKDVTIVTFSKMVGFALKAAEILEKEGISAEIINLRSIRPLDRATINSSVRKTNRLVTVEEGFPQHGVGAEICASVVEESFEYLDAPVERIAGADVCMPYAANLERLAVPQLCAHTMILYNPIIALKHILHCRAEAKPVKHARASSNSDSSDTTNLQDSKQKATAVALSKVGPGCSKFCWCGRRGFVGAALLPILLDQPSYAALDSYTPADPMNMLNRIHPPRPDWYEEFYASTMNSTMKSYEAEIAGYKSQIFAKLRENSNKILELGIGTGPNLKYYASNGVDVVGVDPNQKMEKYARAAAASTGLPSEKFKFIRAKIDAYQFTQVGEALPIEDASIDAVVGTLVLCSVKDVDTTLQEVRRVLKPGGLYLFVEHVAAKDGTILKFVQGVMDPLQQTVADGCHLSRNTGASIAAAGFSSVNMNMVFLPALSLIGPHVYGTARK
;
A
#
# COMPACT_ATOMS: atom_id res chain seq x y z
N MET A 1 0.04 2.43 45.19
CA MET A 1 -0.07 1.21 46.03
C MET A 1 1.31 0.78 46.52
N TRP A 2 1.99 1.62 47.31
CA TRP A 2 3.45 1.50 47.59
C TRP A 2 3.80 1.58 49.09
N GLY A 3 2.85 1.21 49.97
CA GLY A 3 2.99 1.35 51.43
C GLY A 3 2.72 0.08 52.26
N ILE A 4 2.45 -1.07 51.64
CA ILE A 4 1.94 -2.27 52.35
C ILE A 4 2.63 -3.58 51.87
N VAL A 5 3.96 -3.57 51.67
CA VAL A 5 4.74 -4.82 51.43
C VAL A 5 6.14 -4.80 52.10
N SER A 6 6.31 -4.10 53.23
CA SER A 6 7.63 -3.91 53.87
C SER A 6 7.68 -4.29 55.37
N ARG A 7 6.90 -5.31 55.81
CA ARG A 7 6.90 -5.76 57.22
C ARG A 7 6.94 -7.28 57.45
N THR A 8 7.15 -8.11 56.43
CA THR A 8 7.08 -9.59 56.54
C THR A 8 8.26 -10.33 55.88
N ALA A 9 9.44 -9.73 55.84
CA ALA A 9 10.68 -10.39 55.36
C ALA A 9 11.92 -10.20 56.27
N VAL A 10 11.75 -9.66 57.49
CA VAL A 10 12.83 -9.59 58.50
C VAL A 10 12.67 -10.76 59.48
N ASN A 11 12.89 -11.99 59.00
CA ASN A 11 13.13 -13.18 59.82
C ASN A 11 13.53 -14.41 58.96
N ARG A 12 14.74 -14.36 58.39
CA ARG A 12 15.58 -15.50 57.96
C ARG A 12 16.93 -14.95 57.51
N GLY A 13 17.93 -15.06 58.37
CA GLY A 13 19.23 -14.41 58.18
C GLY A 13 20.06 -15.03 57.07
N PHE A 14 20.02 -14.43 55.87
CA PHE A 14 21.02 -14.64 54.83
C PHE A 14 21.77 -13.35 54.56
N SER A 15 23.09 -13.38 54.80
CA SER A 15 24.01 -12.28 54.51
C SER A 15 24.37 -12.31 53.02
N VAL A 16 23.90 -11.31 52.26
CA VAL A 16 24.33 -11.06 50.87
C VAL A 16 25.15 -9.78 50.87
N SER A 17 26.34 -9.82 50.28
CA SER A 17 27.30 -8.71 50.38
C SER A 17 26.90 -7.52 49.51
N LYS A 18 27.30 -6.31 49.95
CA LYS A 18 27.02 -5.05 49.23
C LYS A 18 27.65 -4.95 47.83
N SER A 19 28.53 -5.86 47.42
CA SER A 19 29.09 -5.87 46.06
C SER A 19 28.13 -6.46 45.02
N GLN A 20 27.35 -7.49 45.36
CA GLN A 20 26.43 -8.13 44.42
C GLN A 20 25.23 -7.25 44.05
N PHE A 21 24.78 -6.40 44.98
CA PHE A 21 23.69 -5.44 44.70
C PHE A 21 24.08 -4.32 43.73
N ARG A 22 25.38 -4.10 43.50
CA ARG A 22 25.87 -3.06 42.56
C ARG A 22 25.83 -3.52 41.10
N CYS A 23 25.70 -4.82 40.84
CA CYS A 23 25.61 -5.40 39.49
C CYS A 23 24.17 -5.35 38.92
N LEU A 24 23.15 -5.49 39.78
CA LEU A 24 21.74 -5.60 39.36
C LEU A 24 20.99 -4.28 39.17
N VAL A 25 21.62 -3.13 39.44
CA VAL A 25 21.04 -1.78 39.20
C VAL A 25 21.75 -1.08 38.02
N GLN A 26 22.58 -1.80 37.26
CA GLN A 26 23.28 -1.30 36.08
C GLN A 26 22.68 -1.77 34.74
N GLY A 27 21.55 -2.49 34.79
CA GLY A 27 20.81 -3.02 33.63
C GLY A 27 19.73 -2.09 33.04
N ALA A 28 19.50 -0.92 33.64
CA ALA A 28 18.56 0.10 33.13
C ALA A 28 19.32 1.36 32.70
N ARG A 29 20.26 1.20 31.76
CA ARG A 29 20.68 2.34 30.94
C ARG A 29 19.50 2.72 30.06
N ASN A 30 18.87 3.85 30.37
CA ASN A 30 18.18 4.63 29.34
C ASN A 30 19.23 5.08 28.33
N PHE A 31 19.55 4.21 27.37
CA PHE A 31 20.21 4.61 26.14
C PHE A 31 19.23 5.55 25.45
N SER A 32 19.56 6.85 25.44
CA SER A 32 18.99 7.80 24.49
C SER A 32 19.44 7.36 23.11
N SER A 33 18.68 6.48 22.46
CA SER A 33 18.89 6.09 21.06
C SER A 33 18.87 7.36 20.23
N LYS A 34 19.98 7.65 19.55
CA LYS A 34 20.05 8.79 18.64
C LYS A 34 19.25 8.41 17.40
N GLU A 35 18.33 9.26 16.97
CA GLU A 35 17.70 9.08 15.66
C GLU A 35 18.65 9.48 14.53
N MET A 36 18.59 8.73 13.43
CA MET A 36 19.36 8.97 12.22
C MET A 36 18.52 8.59 11.01
N THR A 37 18.50 9.41 9.97
CA THR A 37 17.83 9.03 8.72
C THR A 37 18.64 8.00 7.95
N VAL A 38 18.00 7.20 7.09
CA VAL A 38 18.72 6.26 6.21
C VAL A 38 19.70 7.01 5.30
N ARG A 39 19.37 8.23 4.86
CA ARG A 39 20.28 9.10 4.10
C ARG A 39 21.55 9.43 4.89
N ASP A 40 21.41 9.86 6.15
CA ASP A 40 22.57 10.21 7.00
C ASP A 40 23.41 8.97 7.37
N ALA A 41 22.77 7.81 7.49
CA ALA A 41 23.43 6.53 7.72
C ALA A 41 24.31 6.11 6.54
N LEU A 42 23.83 6.31 5.31
CA LEU A 42 24.60 6.06 4.08
C LEU A 42 25.72 7.09 3.88
N ASN A 43 25.43 8.38 4.12
CA ASN A 43 26.42 9.45 4.06
C ASN A 43 27.58 9.22 5.04
N SER A 44 27.27 8.91 6.31
CA SER A 44 28.30 8.64 7.33
C SER A 44 29.09 7.35 7.07
N ALA A 45 28.47 6.32 6.50
CA ALA A 45 29.20 5.14 6.03
C ALA A 45 30.22 5.49 4.93
N LEU A 46 29.81 6.25 3.90
CA LEU A 46 30.71 6.71 2.84
C LEU A 46 31.85 7.56 3.41
N ASP A 47 31.52 8.54 4.26
CA ASP A 47 32.49 9.44 4.88
C ASP A 47 33.57 8.69 5.68
N GLU A 48 33.15 7.73 6.51
CA GLU A 48 34.08 6.97 7.34
C GLU A 48 34.98 6.04 6.55
N GLU A 49 34.47 5.33 5.52
CA GLU A 49 35.31 4.46 4.70
C GLU A 49 36.23 5.26 3.76
N MET A 50 35.78 6.40 3.22
CA MET A 50 36.64 7.32 2.45
C MET A 50 37.71 7.99 3.32
N SER A 51 37.43 8.24 4.60
CA SER A 51 38.41 8.70 5.58
C SER A 51 39.43 7.62 5.96
N ALA A 52 38.99 6.36 6.06
CA ALA A 52 39.82 5.25 6.53
C ALA A 52 40.73 4.66 5.44
N ASP A 53 40.28 4.64 4.18
CA ASP A 53 41.03 4.08 3.05
C ASP A 53 41.12 5.09 1.88
N PRO A 54 42.33 5.61 1.56
CA PRO A 54 42.50 6.57 0.46
C PRO A 54 42.19 6.00 -0.92
N LYS A 55 42.01 4.68 -1.05
CA LYS A 55 41.63 4.01 -2.31
C LYS A 55 40.13 4.03 -2.59
N VAL A 56 39.31 4.36 -1.59
CA VAL A 56 37.84 4.39 -1.72
C VAL A 56 37.42 5.70 -2.36
N PHE A 57 36.77 5.68 -3.51
CA PHE A 57 36.25 6.89 -4.16
C PHE A 57 34.85 6.64 -4.69
N ILE A 58 34.04 7.69 -4.79
CA ILE A 58 32.68 7.61 -5.32
C ILE A 58 32.61 8.26 -6.70
N MET A 59 31.92 7.61 -7.63
CA MET A 59 31.67 8.13 -8.97
C MET A 59 30.24 7.81 -9.44
N GLY A 60 29.67 8.71 -10.22
CA GLY A 60 28.33 8.57 -10.79
C GLY A 60 27.78 9.90 -11.27
N GLU A 61 26.54 9.90 -11.70
CA GLU A 61 25.84 11.10 -12.15
C GLU A 61 25.44 11.96 -10.93
N GLU A 62 25.81 13.24 -10.95
CA GLU A 62 25.38 14.25 -9.98
C GLU A 62 25.82 13.99 -8.51
N VAL A 63 26.84 13.15 -8.29
CA VAL A 63 27.37 12.79 -6.96
C VAL A 63 28.24 13.88 -6.32
N GLY A 64 28.84 14.76 -7.12
CA GLY A 64 29.78 15.81 -6.69
C GLY A 64 29.08 17.14 -6.46
N GLU A 65 29.04 18.00 -7.49
CA GLU A 65 28.58 19.39 -7.40
C GLU A 65 27.11 19.48 -6.96
N TYR A 66 26.26 18.60 -7.48
CA TYR A 66 24.85 18.50 -7.07
C TYR A 66 24.66 17.77 -5.73
N GLN A 67 25.75 17.26 -5.12
CA GLN A 67 25.77 16.60 -3.81
C GLN A 67 24.91 15.33 -3.73
N GLY A 68 24.76 14.63 -4.84
CA GLY A 68 23.96 13.41 -5.03
C GLY A 68 22.51 13.74 -5.33
N ALA A 69 21.88 13.06 -6.30
CA ALA A 69 20.48 13.27 -6.68
C ALA A 69 19.55 13.24 -5.44
N TYR A 70 19.71 12.22 -4.59
CA TYR A 70 18.97 12.05 -3.33
C TYR A 70 19.69 12.57 -2.08
N LYS A 71 20.76 13.35 -2.25
CA LYS A 71 21.58 13.98 -1.21
C LYS A 71 22.33 13.01 -0.28
N ILE A 72 22.72 11.84 -0.81
CA ILE A 72 23.49 10.81 -0.08
C ILE A 72 24.98 11.20 0.02
N THR A 73 25.54 11.83 -1.01
CA THR A 73 26.96 12.23 -1.07
C THR A 73 27.22 13.66 -0.56
N LYS A 74 26.25 14.23 0.17
CA LYS A 74 26.29 15.61 0.65
C LYS A 74 27.56 15.92 1.45
N GLY A 75 28.24 17.00 1.08
CA GLY A 75 29.48 17.48 1.72
C GLY A 75 30.74 16.63 1.46
N LEU A 76 30.65 15.51 0.74
CA LEU A 76 31.83 14.66 0.47
C LEU A 76 32.81 15.34 -0.51
N LEU A 77 32.31 16.06 -1.52
CA LEU A 77 33.15 16.79 -2.48
C LEU A 77 34.00 17.86 -1.77
N ASP A 78 33.38 18.68 -0.92
CA ASP A 78 34.06 19.72 -0.12
C ASP A 78 35.16 19.12 0.79
N LYS A 79 34.97 17.88 1.26
CA LYS A 79 35.87 17.22 2.21
C LYS A 79 37.01 16.44 1.55
N TYR A 80 36.77 15.80 0.41
CA TYR A 80 37.72 14.87 -0.24
C TYR A 80 38.23 15.34 -1.61
N GLY A 81 37.60 16.36 -2.19
CA GLY A 81 37.98 16.93 -3.49
C GLY A 81 37.56 16.09 -4.71
N PRO A 82 37.72 16.66 -5.91
CA PRO A 82 37.20 16.08 -7.16
C PRO A 82 37.96 14.82 -7.63
N GLU A 83 39.09 14.47 -7.01
CA GLU A 83 39.78 13.19 -7.28
C GLU A 83 39.11 12.00 -6.57
N ARG A 84 38.24 12.25 -5.59
CA ARG A 84 37.63 11.23 -4.72
C ARG A 84 36.10 11.21 -4.78
N VAL A 85 35.49 12.29 -5.28
CA VAL A 85 34.06 12.41 -5.58
C VAL A 85 33.94 12.91 -7.01
N ILE A 86 33.57 12.02 -7.94
CA ILE A 86 33.72 12.22 -9.37
C ILE A 86 32.35 12.23 -10.06
N ASP A 87 31.90 13.40 -10.53
CA ASP A 87 30.76 13.51 -11.43
C ASP A 87 31.09 12.91 -12.80
N THR A 88 30.17 12.11 -13.34
CA THR A 88 30.33 11.44 -14.63
C THR A 88 29.34 11.97 -15.68
N PRO A 89 29.67 11.90 -16.99
CA PRO A 89 28.65 12.03 -18.03
C PRO A 89 27.57 10.96 -17.86
N ILE A 90 26.38 11.21 -18.43
CA ILE A 90 25.25 10.26 -18.44
C ILE A 90 25.58 9.08 -19.37
N THR A 91 26.30 8.09 -18.82
CA THR A 91 26.77 6.89 -19.53
C THR A 91 27.14 5.79 -18.53
N GLU A 92 26.11 5.12 -18.04
CA GLU A 92 26.17 4.06 -17.02
C GLU A 92 27.16 2.96 -17.41
N ALA A 93 27.14 2.51 -18.67
CA ALA A 93 28.12 1.58 -19.20
C ALA A 93 29.55 2.13 -19.11
N GLY A 94 29.76 3.37 -19.54
CA GLY A 94 31.08 4.00 -19.60
C GLY A 94 31.71 4.16 -18.21
N PHE A 95 30.99 4.77 -17.26
CA PHE A 95 31.54 4.97 -15.92
C PHE A 95 31.69 3.65 -15.14
N THR A 96 30.80 2.68 -15.35
CA THR A 96 30.92 1.35 -14.72
C THR A 96 32.12 0.58 -15.26
N GLY A 97 32.38 0.64 -16.57
CA GLY A 97 33.57 0.03 -17.18
C GLY A 97 34.88 0.64 -16.65
N ILE A 98 34.92 1.98 -16.50
CA ILE A 98 36.04 2.69 -15.87
C ILE A 98 36.24 2.24 -14.41
N ALA A 99 35.16 2.15 -13.63
CA ALA A 99 35.21 1.69 -12.25
C ALA A 99 35.74 0.26 -12.13
N VAL A 100 35.25 -0.68 -12.94
CA VAL A 100 35.75 -2.07 -12.93
C VAL A 100 37.23 -2.13 -13.30
N GLY A 101 37.69 -1.33 -14.28
CA GLY A 101 39.11 -1.20 -14.60
C GLY A 101 39.95 -0.63 -13.44
N ALA A 102 39.43 0.37 -12.72
CA ALA A 102 40.07 0.92 -11.52
C ALA A 102 40.18 -0.12 -10.39
N ALA A 103 39.15 -0.96 -10.21
CA ALA A 103 39.13 -2.04 -9.23
C ALA A 103 40.17 -3.13 -9.55
N TYR A 104 40.37 -3.49 -10.82
CA TYR A 104 41.47 -4.39 -11.23
C TYR A 104 42.85 -3.84 -10.84
N HIS A 105 43.00 -2.51 -10.80
CA HIS A 105 44.21 -1.82 -10.35
C HIS A 105 44.19 -1.47 -8.84
N SER A 106 43.42 -2.22 -8.04
CA SER A 106 43.42 -2.17 -6.56
C SER A 106 42.93 -0.85 -5.94
N LEU A 107 42.16 -0.04 -6.68
CA LEU A 107 41.29 0.99 -6.12
C LEU A 107 39.96 0.37 -5.66
N LYS A 108 39.17 1.13 -4.88
CA LYS A 108 37.88 0.69 -4.32
C LYS A 108 36.73 1.63 -4.74
N PRO A 109 36.31 1.60 -6.00
CA PRO A 109 35.20 2.42 -6.47
C PRO A 109 33.88 2.08 -5.79
N VAL A 110 33.14 3.12 -5.44
CA VAL A 110 31.72 3.10 -5.13
C VAL A 110 31.00 3.78 -6.29
N VAL A 111 30.28 2.99 -7.08
CA VAL A 111 29.53 3.45 -8.25
C VAL A 111 28.10 3.75 -7.84
N GLU A 112 27.64 4.99 -8.03
CA GLU A 112 26.23 5.37 -7.85
C GLU A 112 25.51 5.32 -9.21
N PHE A 113 24.48 4.47 -9.31
CA PHE A 113 23.44 4.63 -10.32
C PHE A 113 22.32 5.49 -9.74
N MET A 114 21.91 6.55 -10.46
CA MET A 114 20.84 7.45 -10.01
C MET A 114 19.54 6.68 -9.69
N THR A 115 19.29 5.59 -10.41
CA THR A 115 18.41 4.49 -9.96
C THR A 115 18.88 3.16 -10.57
N PHE A 116 18.63 2.04 -9.88
CA PHE A 116 18.96 0.71 -10.39
C PHE A 116 18.25 0.36 -11.72
N ASN A 117 17.19 1.07 -12.09
CA ASN A 117 16.60 0.94 -13.42
C ASN A 117 17.62 1.22 -14.54
N PHE A 118 18.53 2.17 -14.33
CA PHE A 118 19.54 2.56 -15.32
C PHE A 118 20.77 1.64 -15.29
N SER A 119 20.96 0.87 -14.20
CA SER A 119 22.01 -0.16 -14.12
C SER A 119 21.89 -1.23 -15.22
N MET A 120 20.72 -1.38 -15.86
CA MET A 120 20.53 -2.21 -17.05
C MET A 120 21.47 -1.82 -18.21
N GLN A 121 21.79 -0.53 -18.37
CA GLN A 121 22.76 -0.07 -19.39
C GLN A 121 24.19 -0.53 -19.06
N ALA A 122 24.50 -0.79 -17.79
CA ALA A 122 25.81 -1.20 -17.30
C ALA A 122 25.91 -2.70 -16.92
N ILE A 123 24.84 -3.47 -17.09
CA ILE A 123 24.70 -4.80 -16.49
C ILE A 123 25.77 -5.81 -16.97
N ASP A 124 26.28 -5.63 -18.19
CA ASP A 124 27.39 -6.42 -18.71
C ASP A 124 28.68 -6.21 -17.90
N HIS A 125 29.01 -4.97 -17.52
CA HIS A 125 30.16 -4.71 -16.67
C HIS A 125 29.95 -5.23 -15.24
N ILE A 126 28.74 -5.14 -14.69
CA ILE A 126 28.43 -5.69 -13.35
C ILE A 126 28.57 -7.22 -13.34
N ILE A 127 28.04 -7.93 -14.34
CA ILE A 127 28.01 -9.39 -14.37
C ILE A 127 29.26 -10.00 -15.01
N ASN A 128 29.61 -9.60 -16.23
CA ASN A 128 30.65 -10.25 -17.02
C ASN A 128 32.05 -9.70 -16.70
N SER A 129 32.17 -8.39 -16.43
CA SER A 129 33.46 -7.79 -16.08
C SER A 129 33.77 -7.91 -14.57
N ALA A 130 32.84 -7.55 -13.68
CA ALA A 130 33.09 -7.58 -12.24
C ALA A 130 32.93 -8.99 -11.65
N ALA A 131 31.69 -9.51 -11.57
CA ALA A 131 31.36 -10.72 -10.81
C ALA A 131 32.22 -11.94 -11.18
N LYS A 132 32.49 -12.14 -12.47
CA LYS A 132 33.16 -13.35 -12.99
C LYS A 132 34.69 -13.26 -12.98
N SER A 133 35.29 -12.07 -12.85
CA SER A 133 36.73 -11.90 -13.08
C SER A 133 37.61 -12.62 -12.06
N ASN A 134 37.22 -12.69 -10.79
CA ASN A 134 37.98 -13.46 -9.79
C ASN A 134 38.02 -14.96 -10.14
N TYR A 135 36.88 -15.52 -10.57
CA TYR A 135 36.80 -16.91 -11.00
C TYR A 135 37.58 -17.16 -12.29
N MET A 136 37.37 -16.34 -13.34
CA MET A 136 38.03 -16.51 -14.65
C MET A 136 39.55 -16.31 -14.58
N SER A 137 40.04 -15.48 -13.66
CA SER A 137 41.48 -15.26 -13.42
C SER A 137 42.09 -16.22 -12.39
N ALA A 138 41.34 -17.24 -11.92
CA ALA A 138 41.76 -18.17 -10.88
C ALA A 138 42.31 -17.47 -9.61
N GLY A 139 41.64 -16.39 -9.19
CA GLY A 139 41.99 -15.60 -8.00
C GLY A 139 43.05 -14.51 -8.23
N GLN A 140 43.59 -14.34 -9.44
CA GLN A 140 44.62 -13.33 -9.72
C GLN A 140 44.06 -11.89 -9.75
N ILE A 141 42.78 -11.71 -10.11
CA ILE A 141 42.10 -10.42 -10.17
C ILE A 141 40.97 -10.40 -9.12
N SER A 142 41.15 -9.64 -8.04
CA SER A 142 40.07 -9.27 -7.12
C SER A 142 39.40 -7.99 -7.64
N VAL A 143 38.10 -7.82 -7.37
CA VAL A 143 37.33 -6.69 -7.89
C VAL A 143 36.54 -6.05 -6.73
N PRO A 144 37.22 -5.31 -5.84
CA PRO A 144 36.58 -4.64 -4.70
C PRO A 144 35.81 -3.41 -5.20
N ILE A 145 34.53 -3.59 -5.53
CA ILE A 145 33.65 -2.57 -6.10
C ILE A 145 32.25 -2.64 -5.48
N VAL A 146 31.68 -1.49 -5.17
CA VAL A 146 30.28 -1.39 -4.71
C VAL A 146 29.46 -0.69 -5.78
N PHE A 147 28.38 -1.32 -6.24
CA PHE A 147 27.35 -0.70 -7.08
C PHE A 147 26.16 -0.36 -6.20
N ARG A 148 25.80 0.92 -6.05
CA ARG A 148 24.71 1.37 -5.17
C ARG A 148 23.77 2.36 -5.84
N GLY A 149 22.61 2.58 -5.21
CA GLY A 149 21.54 3.45 -5.71
C GLY A 149 20.15 2.97 -5.27
N PRO A 150 19.09 3.76 -5.49
CA PRO A 150 17.73 3.39 -5.14
C PRO A 150 17.15 2.33 -6.09
N ASN A 151 16.45 1.37 -5.52
CA ASN A 151 15.87 0.19 -6.17
C ASN A 151 14.43 -0.05 -5.70
N GLY A 152 13.57 -0.55 -6.60
CA GLY A 152 12.16 -0.80 -6.33
C GLY A 152 11.29 0.44 -6.55
N ALA A 153 10.07 0.42 -6.00
CA ALA A 153 9.05 1.41 -6.29
C ALA A 153 9.24 2.72 -5.50
N ALA A 154 9.13 3.85 -6.21
CA ALA A 154 8.97 5.19 -5.65
C ALA A 154 7.58 5.77 -6.02
N ALA A 155 7.26 6.96 -5.53
CA ALA A 155 5.92 7.54 -5.66
C ALA A 155 5.75 8.32 -6.98
N GLY A 156 4.89 7.84 -7.88
CA GLY A 156 4.53 8.53 -9.12
C GLY A 156 5.61 8.52 -10.21
N VAL A 157 6.61 7.66 -10.13
CA VAL A 157 7.75 7.64 -11.08
C VAL A 157 7.52 6.73 -12.31
N GLY A 158 6.44 5.94 -12.29
CA GLY A 158 5.99 5.11 -13.41
C GLY A 158 6.92 3.94 -13.76
N ALA A 159 6.68 3.34 -14.92
CA ALA A 159 7.22 2.03 -15.29
C ALA A 159 8.75 1.92 -15.26
N GLN A 160 9.47 2.92 -15.78
CA GLN A 160 10.93 2.86 -16.01
C GLN A 160 11.78 3.32 -14.80
N HIS A 161 11.16 3.66 -13.68
CA HIS A 161 11.84 4.13 -12.47
C HIS A 161 11.45 3.35 -11.21
N SER A 162 10.68 2.26 -11.35
CA SER A 162 10.07 1.53 -10.21
C SER A 162 10.51 0.07 -10.05
N GLN A 163 11.42 -0.44 -10.89
CA GLN A 163 11.72 -1.86 -10.92
C GLN A 163 12.66 -2.29 -9.78
N CYS A 164 12.39 -3.46 -9.20
CA CYS A 164 13.27 -4.12 -8.23
C CYS A 164 14.15 -5.16 -8.94
N TYR A 165 15.47 -5.04 -8.78
CA TYR A 165 16.49 -5.91 -9.42
C TYR A 165 17.09 -6.94 -8.46
N ALA A 166 16.52 -7.12 -7.27
CA ALA A 166 16.98 -8.07 -6.26
C ALA A 166 17.13 -9.50 -6.82
N ALA A 167 16.13 -9.98 -7.56
CA ALA A 167 16.18 -11.30 -8.21
C ALA A 167 17.22 -11.38 -9.34
N TRP A 168 17.33 -10.34 -10.18
CA TRP A 168 18.25 -10.29 -11.32
C TRP A 168 19.72 -10.41 -10.89
N PHE A 169 20.15 -9.57 -9.95
CA PHE A 169 21.52 -9.63 -9.42
C PHE A 169 21.72 -10.83 -8.48
N GLY A 170 20.69 -11.22 -7.71
CA GLY A 170 20.75 -12.39 -6.81
C GLY A 170 21.00 -13.72 -7.54
N ALA A 171 20.54 -13.83 -8.79
CA ALA A 171 20.76 -14.99 -9.65
C ALA A 171 22.23 -15.15 -10.12
N CYS A 172 23.08 -14.11 -10.01
CA CYS A 172 24.41 -14.10 -10.62
C CYS A 172 25.53 -14.52 -9.64
N PRO A 173 26.24 -15.65 -9.88
CA PRO A 173 27.44 -16.00 -9.11
C PRO A 173 28.55 -14.96 -9.25
N GLY A 174 29.36 -14.83 -8.19
CA GLY A 174 30.41 -13.81 -8.09
C GLY A 174 29.96 -12.46 -7.54
N LEU A 175 28.65 -12.17 -7.52
CA LEU A 175 28.10 -11.02 -6.80
C LEU A 175 27.77 -11.37 -5.34
N LYS A 176 27.84 -10.34 -4.49
CA LYS A 176 27.05 -10.22 -3.25
C LYS A 176 25.95 -9.18 -3.48
N VAL A 177 24.77 -9.39 -2.93
CA VAL A 177 23.60 -8.51 -3.15
C VAL A 177 22.94 -8.22 -1.80
N LEU A 178 22.88 -6.93 -1.44
CA LEU A 178 22.40 -6.41 -0.16
C LEU A 178 21.19 -5.50 -0.39
N ALA A 179 20.24 -5.49 0.54
CA ALA A 179 19.02 -4.70 0.48
C ALA A 179 18.63 -4.22 1.90
N PRO A 180 19.22 -3.11 2.40
CA PRO A 180 19.00 -2.61 3.76
C PRO A 180 17.58 -2.08 3.98
N TYR A 181 17.14 -2.10 5.24
CA TYR A 181 15.86 -1.52 5.68
C TYR A 181 16.06 -0.33 6.64
N SER A 182 16.78 -0.53 7.74
CA SER A 182 16.97 0.48 8.78
C SER A 182 18.26 1.28 8.61
N SER A 183 18.40 2.39 9.35
CA SER A 183 19.65 3.17 9.42
C SER A 183 20.84 2.32 9.91
N GLU A 184 20.62 1.39 10.84
CA GLU A 184 21.68 0.44 11.26
C GLU A 184 22.07 -0.52 10.14
N ASP A 185 21.09 -1.05 9.39
CA ASP A 185 21.36 -1.90 8.22
C ASP A 185 22.15 -1.12 7.16
N ALA A 186 21.67 0.07 6.81
CA ALA A 186 22.26 0.90 5.77
C ALA A 186 23.71 1.26 6.07
N ARG A 187 24.00 1.76 7.29
CA ARG A 187 25.36 2.11 7.71
C ARG A 187 26.24 0.86 7.82
N GLY A 188 25.79 -0.16 8.54
CA GLY A 188 26.60 -1.34 8.83
C GLY A 188 26.88 -2.24 7.62
N LEU A 189 25.93 -2.36 6.69
CA LEU A 189 26.10 -3.16 5.47
C LEU A 189 26.86 -2.40 4.38
N LEU A 190 26.73 -1.07 4.25
CA LEU A 190 27.51 -0.31 3.27
C LEU A 190 29.00 -0.30 3.64
N LYS A 191 29.33 -0.13 4.93
CA LYS A 191 30.70 -0.27 5.43
C LYS A 191 31.26 -1.68 5.18
N ALA A 192 30.45 -2.71 5.42
CA ALA A 192 30.82 -4.09 5.10
C ALA A 192 31.06 -4.29 3.59
N ALA A 193 30.22 -3.71 2.73
CA ALA A 193 30.36 -3.79 1.27
C ALA A 193 31.63 -3.13 0.75
N ILE A 194 31.98 -1.93 1.24
CA ILE A 194 33.19 -1.19 0.82
C ILE A 194 34.48 -1.88 1.30
N ARG A 195 34.40 -2.63 2.41
CA ARG A 195 35.51 -3.43 2.95
C ARG A 195 35.67 -4.79 2.26
N ASP A 196 34.69 -5.23 1.50
CA ASP A 196 34.66 -6.56 0.87
C ASP A 196 35.58 -6.63 -0.39
N PRO A 197 36.31 -7.73 -0.62
CA PRO A 197 37.17 -7.88 -1.80
C PRO A 197 36.43 -8.27 -3.10
N ASP A 198 35.15 -8.61 -3.02
CA ASP A 198 34.32 -9.05 -4.14
C ASP A 198 33.31 -7.96 -4.55
N PRO A 199 32.73 -8.01 -5.77
CA PRO A 199 31.71 -7.06 -6.20
C PRO A 199 30.42 -7.15 -5.37
N VAL A 200 29.98 -6.03 -4.82
CA VAL A 200 28.75 -5.91 -4.03
C VAL A 200 27.74 -5.01 -4.71
N VAL A 201 26.52 -5.50 -4.91
CA VAL A 201 25.36 -4.73 -5.31
C VAL A 201 24.57 -4.32 -4.06
N PHE A 202 24.28 -3.04 -3.91
CA PHE A 202 23.69 -2.44 -2.71
C PHE A 202 22.39 -1.72 -3.07
N LEU A 203 21.27 -2.43 -2.93
CA LEU A 203 19.93 -2.05 -3.37
C LEU A 203 19.22 -1.22 -2.29
N GLU A 204 19.37 0.10 -2.36
CA GLU A 204 18.69 1.02 -1.46
C GLU A 204 17.22 1.21 -1.86
N ASN A 205 16.46 2.01 -1.11
CA ASN A 205 15.08 2.34 -1.48
C ASN A 205 14.82 3.83 -1.27
N GLU A 206 14.32 4.50 -2.31
CA GLU A 206 14.11 5.96 -2.31
C GLU A 206 13.26 6.42 -1.13
N LEU A 207 12.15 5.71 -0.89
CA LEU A 207 11.16 6.08 0.11
C LEU A 207 11.67 5.87 1.54
N LEU A 208 12.75 5.12 1.75
CA LEU A 208 13.39 4.98 3.06
C LEU A 208 14.39 6.10 3.37
N TYR A 209 14.91 6.84 2.37
CA TYR A 209 15.95 7.85 2.61
C TYR A 209 15.56 8.95 3.61
N GLY A 210 14.27 9.30 3.67
CA GLY A 210 13.74 10.29 4.61
C GLY A 210 13.34 9.73 5.98
N GLU A 211 13.28 8.39 6.14
CA GLU A 211 12.80 7.74 7.36
C GLU A 211 13.89 7.74 8.44
N SER A 212 13.51 8.12 9.65
CA SER A 212 14.37 8.10 10.84
C SER A 212 14.22 6.78 11.59
N PHE A 213 15.34 6.22 12.03
CA PHE A 213 15.38 5.05 12.91
C PHE A 213 16.18 5.36 14.18
N PRO A 214 15.81 4.76 15.33
CA PRO A 214 16.67 4.76 16.50
C PRO A 214 17.94 3.94 16.21
N VAL A 215 19.10 4.53 16.47
CA VAL A 215 20.41 3.89 16.28
C VAL A 215 21.08 3.65 17.64
N SER A 216 21.58 2.43 17.83
CA SER A 216 22.33 2.04 19.02
C SER A 216 23.68 2.76 19.13
N ALA A 217 24.23 2.88 20.35
CA ALA A 217 25.56 3.47 20.53
C ALA A 217 26.67 2.68 19.83
N GLU A 218 26.49 1.36 19.66
CA GLU A 218 27.38 0.49 18.88
C GLU A 218 27.30 0.82 17.38
N ALA A 219 26.09 0.97 16.84
CA ALA A 219 25.88 1.35 15.45
C ALA A 219 26.24 2.81 15.09
N LEU A 220 26.74 3.60 16.06
CA LEU A 220 27.39 4.90 15.84
C LEU A 220 28.92 4.82 15.82
N ASP A 221 29.53 3.71 16.20
CA ASP A 221 30.99 3.54 16.17
C ASP A 221 31.49 3.37 14.73
N SER A 222 32.68 3.87 14.39
CA SER A 222 33.23 3.79 13.03
C SER A 222 33.77 2.42 12.65
N SER A 223 34.00 1.53 13.63
CA SER A 223 34.33 0.13 13.38
C SER A 223 33.10 -0.71 13.01
N PHE A 224 31.89 -0.28 13.40
CA PHE A 224 30.63 -1.01 13.20
C PHE A 224 30.44 -1.50 11.77
N CYS A 225 30.16 -2.80 11.63
CA CYS A 225 29.87 -3.47 10.38
C CYS A 225 28.91 -4.63 10.65
N LEU A 226 28.06 -4.92 9.67
CA LEU A 226 27.15 -6.05 9.72
C LEU A 226 27.63 -7.19 8.82
N PRO A 227 27.52 -8.45 9.25
CA PRO A 227 27.94 -9.58 8.43
C PRO A 227 27.06 -9.74 7.19
N ILE A 228 27.69 -9.80 6.02
CA ILE A 228 27.03 -10.16 4.75
C ILE A 228 26.56 -11.62 4.83
N GLY A 229 25.41 -11.93 4.24
CA GLY A 229 24.82 -13.28 4.30
C GLY A 229 24.16 -13.64 5.64
N LYS A 230 23.78 -12.65 6.45
CA LYS A 230 23.08 -12.85 7.72
C LYS A 230 21.80 -12.03 7.79
N ALA A 231 20.68 -12.73 7.94
CA ALA A 231 19.38 -12.13 8.19
C ALA A 231 19.27 -11.66 9.65
N LYS A 232 18.31 -10.78 9.92
CA LYS A 232 17.93 -10.33 11.27
C LYS A 232 16.48 -10.72 11.54
N ILE A 233 16.23 -11.36 12.67
CA ILE A 233 14.88 -11.48 13.23
C ILE A 233 14.58 -10.11 13.87
N GLU A 234 13.69 -9.34 13.24
CA GLU A 234 13.26 -8.02 13.72
C GLU A 234 12.21 -8.15 14.84
N ARG A 235 11.43 -9.24 14.82
CA ARG A 235 10.42 -9.58 15.82
C ARG A 235 10.32 -11.10 15.92
N GLU A 236 10.47 -11.64 17.12
CA GLU A 236 10.24 -13.06 17.40
C GLU A 236 8.75 -13.43 17.28
N GLY A 237 8.48 -14.65 16.85
CA GLY A 237 7.13 -15.22 16.77
C GLY A 237 7.11 -16.74 16.85
N LYS A 238 5.92 -17.32 16.79
CA LYS A 238 5.69 -18.77 16.97
C LYS A 238 4.62 -19.38 16.06
N ASP A 239 3.76 -18.57 15.45
CA ASP A 239 2.61 -19.07 14.70
C ASP A 239 2.83 -19.00 13.18
N VAL A 240 3.75 -18.15 12.70
CA VAL A 240 4.05 -17.95 11.28
C VAL A 240 5.36 -17.18 11.09
N THR A 241 6.16 -17.57 10.09
CA THR A 241 7.35 -16.82 9.67
C THR A 241 7.01 -15.93 8.46
N ILE A 242 7.42 -14.66 8.51
CA ILE A 242 7.33 -13.71 7.39
C ILE A 242 8.74 -13.28 7.01
N VAL A 243 9.16 -13.60 5.79
CA VAL A 243 10.50 -13.27 5.27
C VAL A 243 10.41 -12.15 4.23
N THR A 244 11.20 -11.10 4.40
CA THR A 244 11.15 -9.92 3.55
C THR A 244 12.45 -9.10 3.61
N PHE A 245 12.55 -8.04 2.82
CA PHE A 245 13.73 -7.18 2.70
C PHE A 245 13.36 -5.73 2.37
N SER A 246 14.30 -4.82 2.60
CA SER A 246 14.12 -3.39 2.35
C SER A 246 12.82 -2.82 2.96
N LYS A 247 12.14 -1.91 2.27
CA LYS A 247 10.92 -1.22 2.74
C LYS A 247 9.80 -2.15 3.20
N MET A 248 9.71 -3.36 2.65
CA MET A 248 8.69 -4.34 3.05
C MET A 248 8.88 -4.89 4.47
N VAL A 249 10.06 -4.77 5.08
CA VAL A 249 10.27 -5.08 6.51
C VAL A 249 9.39 -4.21 7.39
N GLY A 250 9.31 -2.91 7.11
CA GLY A 250 8.43 -1.98 7.85
C GLY A 250 6.94 -2.26 7.66
N PHE A 251 6.56 -2.86 6.53
CA PHE A 251 5.19 -3.35 6.29
C PHE A 251 4.94 -4.65 7.07
N ALA A 252 5.89 -5.60 7.06
CA ALA A 252 5.78 -6.85 7.79
C ALA A 252 5.69 -6.64 9.32
N LEU A 253 6.44 -5.68 9.88
CA LEU A 253 6.35 -5.29 11.29
C LEU A 253 4.94 -4.75 11.64
N LYS A 254 4.42 -3.81 10.85
CA LYS A 254 3.05 -3.28 11.04
C LYS A 254 1.97 -4.36 10.85
N ALA A 255 2.18 -5.33 9.95
CA ALA A 255 1.30 -6.48 9.79
C ALA A 255 1.33 -7.40 11.03
N ALA A 256 2.50 -7.57 11.67
CA ALA A 256 2.63 -8.35 12.90
C ALA A 256 1.84 -7.74 14.07
N GLU A 257 1.82 -6.41 14.20
CA GLU A 257 1.01 -5.69 15.20
C GLU A 257 -0.51 -5.85 14.98
N ILE A 258 -0.95 -6.02 13.73
CA ILE A 258 -2.35 -6.30 13.38
C ILE A 258 -2.68 -7.75 13.72
N LEU A 259 -1.83 -8.69 13.30
CA LEU A 259 -1.97 -10.12 13.56
C LEU A 259 -1.98 -10.47 15.06
N GLU A 260 -1.17 -9.77 15.87
CA GLU A 260 -1.13 -9.96 17.32
C GLU A 260 -2.47 -9.64 18.01
N LYS A 261 -3.23 -8.68 17.49
CA LYS A 261 -4.58 -8.36 17.97
C LYS A 261 -5.61 -9.45 17.65
N GLU A 262 -5.34 -10.25 16.62
CA GLU A 262 -6.10 -11.47 16.28
C GLU A 262 -5.55 -12.73 16.99
N GLY A 263 -4.54 -12.58 17.85
CA GLY A 263 -3.90 -13.68 18.59
C GLY A 263 -2.83 -14.46 17.81
N ILE A 264 -2.37 -13.93 16.67
CA ILE A 264 -1.37 -14.57 15.79
C ILE A 264 0.02 -13.93 16.01
N SER A 265 0.98 -14.72 16.46
CA SER A 265 2.35 -14.29 16.74
C SER A 265 3.28 -14.53 15.55
N ALA A 266 3.41 -13.51 14.69
CA ALA A 266 4.28 -13.54 13.50
C ALA A 266 5.76 -13.22 13.80
N GLU A 267 6.64 -14.09 13.33
CA GLU A 267 8.09 -13.90 13.31
C GLU A 267 8.48 -13.13 12.04
N ILE A 268 9.21 -12.02 12.18
CA ILE A 268 9.58 -11.15 11.05
C ILE A 268 11.08 -11.23 10.79
N ILE A 269 11.46 -11.71 9.61
CA ILE A 269 12.84 -11.83 9.15
C ILE A 269 13.14 -10.77 8.08
N ASN A 270 14.05 -9.86 8.41
CA ASN A 270 14.73 -8.96 7.48
C ASN A 270 15.95 -9.70 6.88
N LEU A 271 15.89 -10.03 5.58
CA LEU A 271 16.95 -10.79 4.92
C LEU A 271 18.33 -10.12 4.99
N ARG A 272 18.38 -8.77 4.89
CA ARG A 272 19.57 -7.92 4.67
C ARG A 272 20.39 -8.24 3.41
N SER A 273 20.67 -9.51 3.15
CA SER A 273 21.39 -10.03 2.01
C SER A 273 20.47 -10.94 1.18
N ILE A 274 20.29 -10.57 -0.10
CA ILE A 274 19.62 -11.40 -1.10
C ILE A 274 20.59 -12.48 -1.59
N ARG A 275 21.88 -12.13 -1.68
CA ARG A 275 22.96 -13.05 -2.04
C ARG A 275 24.22 -12.79 -1.19
N PRO A 276 24.77 -13.80 -0.48
CA PRO A 276 24.20 -15.14 -0.27
C PRO A 276 22.97 -15.11 0.64
N LEU A 277 21.96 -15.93 0.34
CA LEU A 277 20.74 -16.04 1.14
C LEU A 277 21.01 -16.79 2.45
N ASP A 278 20.54 -16.25 3.59
CA ASP A 278 20.70 -16.89 4.91
C ASP A 278 19.67 -18.01 5.13
N ARG A 279 19.76 -19.07 4.31
CA ARG A 279 18.87 -20.25 4.33
C ARG A 279 18.75 -20.87 5.73
N ALA A 280 19.82 -20.84 6.52
CA ALA A 280 19.86 -21.37 7.88
C ALA A 280 18.87 -20.66 8.83
N THR A 281 18.84 -19.32 8.83
CA THR A 281 17.94 -18.53 9.69
C THR A 281 16.48 -18.72 9.26
N ILE A 282 16.22 -18.70 7.94
CA ILE A 282 14.90 -18.93 7.36
C ILE A 282 14.36 -20.32 7.75
N ASN A 283 15.11 -21.39 7.46
CA ASN A 283 14.70 -22.76 7.75
C ASN A 283 14.53 -23.01 9.25
N SER A 284 15.40 -22.45 10.10
CA SER A 284 15.25 -22.57 11.56
C SER A 284 13.97 -21.91 12.09
N SER A 285 13.58 -20.77 11.51
CA SER A 285 12.32 -20.10 11.83
C SER A 285 11.11 -20.89 11.34
N VAL A 286 11.11 -21.38 10.10
CA VAL A 286 9.99 -22.18 9.57
C VAL A 286 9.80 -23.49 10.35
N ARG A 287 10.87 -24.14 10.82
CA ARG A 287 10.78 -25.32 11.72
C ARG A 287 10.22 -24.99 13.12
N LYS A 288 10.17 -23.71 13.51
CA LYS A 288 9.57 -23.22 14.77
C LYS A 288 8.09 -22.85 14.60
N THR A 289 7.71 -22.32 13.44
CA THR A 289 6.37 -21.75 13.17
C THR A 289 5.46 -22.60 12.28
N ASN A 290 6.05 -23.60 11.60
CA ASN A 290 5.44 -24.49 10.62
C ASN A 290 4.82 -23.81 9.38
N ARG A 291 5.01 -22.50 9.19
CA ARG A 291 4.33 -21.68 8.16
C ARG A 291 5.23 -20.57 7.65
N LEU A 292 5.20 -20.31 6.34
CA LEU A 292 5.99 -19.25 5.72
C LEU A 292 5.14 -18.37 4.80
N VAL A 293 5.37 -17.06 4.90
CA VAL A 293 4.94 -16.05 3.91
C VAL A 293 6.16 -15.25 3.46
N THR A 294 6.35 -15.06 2.15
CA THR A 294 7.42 -14.19 1.61
C THR A 294 6.84 -12.89 1.07
N VAL A 295 7.44 -11.74 1.36
CA VAL A 295 6.95 -10.43 0.90
C VAL A 295 8.04 -9.63 0.17
N GLU A 296 7.76 -9.17 -1.05
CA GLU A 296 8.66 -8.31 -1.85
C GLU A 296 7.90 -7.28 -2.71
N GLU A 297 8.52 -6.15 -3.04
CA GLU A 297 7.99 -5.19 -4.04
C GLU A 297 8.32 -5.58 -5.49
N GLY A 298 9.12 -6.64 -5.68
CA GLY A 298 9.49 -7.15 -7.01
C GLY A 298 8.36 -7.93 -7.70
N PHE A 299 8.55 -8.25 -8.99
CA PHE A 299 7.58 -9.02 -9.76
C PHE A 299 7.46 -10.48 -9.26
N PRO A 300 6.29 -11.11 -9.40
CA PRO A 300 6.01 -12.42 -8.79
C PRO A 300 6.70 -13.58 -9.54
N GLN A 301 6.94 -13.44 -10.84
CA GLN A 301 7.63 -14.45 -11.64
C GLN A 301 9.13 -14.34 -11.41
N HIS A 302 9.77 -15.44 -11.01
CA HIS A 302 11.21 -15.51 -10.71
C HIS A 302 11.72 -14.52 -9.65
N GLY A 303 10.82 -13.97 -8.81
CA GLY A 303 11.15 -13.10 -7.67
C GLY A 303 11.90 -13.82 -6.54
N VAL A 304 12.40 -13.04 -5.56
CA VAL A 304 13.23 -13.56 -4.45
C VAL A 304 12.46 -14.59 -3.61
N GLY A 305 11.14 -14.40 -3.45
CA GLY A 305 10.26 -15.35 -2.76
C GLY A 305 10.24 -16.75 -3.38
N ALA A 306 10.55 -16.90 -4.67
CA ALA A 306 10.61 -18.21 -5.31
C ALA A 306 11.82 -19.05 -4.83
N GLU A 307 13.00 -18.43 -4.71
CA GLU A 307 14.20 -19.08 -4.15
C GLU A 307 14.01 -19.43 -2.67
N ILE A 308 13.36 -18.55 -1.90
CA ILE A 308 13.03 -18.82 -0.49
C ILE A 308 12.06 -20.02 -0.37
N CYS A 309 11.06 -20.12 -1.24
CA CYS A 309 10.16 -21.27 -1.30
C CYS A 309 10.92 -22.57 -1.62
N ALA A 310 11.80 -22.54 -2.63
CA ALA A 310 12.63 -23.69 -2.98
C ALA A 310 13.50 -24.13 -1.79
N SER A 311 14.20 -23.19 -1.16
CA SER A 311 15.02 -23.42 0.04
C SER A 311 14.28 -24.11 1.18
N VAL A 312 13.00 -23.76 1.40
CA VAL A 312 12.19 -24.35 2.47
C VAL A 312 11.62 -25.71 2.09
N VAL A 313 11.26 -25.92 0.82
CA VAL A 313 10.86 -27.24 0.31
C VAL A 313 12.03 -28.23 0.30
N GLU A 314 13.25 -27.76 0.04
CA GLU A 314 14.46 -28.60 0.04
C GLU A 314 14.89 -29.03 1.45
N GLU A 315 14.76 -28.15 2.45
CA GLU A 315 15.36 -28.36 3.79
C GLU A 315 14.36 -28.50 4.95
N SER A 316 13.09 -28.14 4.79
CA SER A 316 12.12 -28.06 5.89
C SER A 316 10.69 -28.48 5.51
N PHE A 317 10.48 -29.15 4.38
CA PHE A 317 9.15 -29.52 3.88
C PHE A 317 8.29 -30.30 4.89
N GLU A 318 8.89 -31.21 5.67
CA GLU A 318 8.16 -32.01 6.67
C GLU A 318 7.59 -31.19 7.85
N TYR A 319 8.01 -29.93 8.00
CA TYR A 319 7.54 -29.01 9.03
C TYR A 319 6.43 -28.08 8.54
N LEU A 320 6.09 -28.07 7.25
CA LEU A 320 5.05 -27.18 6.71
C LEU A 320 3.65 -27.72 7.02
N ASP A 321 2.94 -27.02 7.92
CA ASP A 321 1.52 -27.27 8.19
C ASP A 321 0.60 -26.81 7.03
N ALA A 322 1.13 -26.01 6.10
CA ALA A 322 0.40 -25.36 5.02
C ALA A 322 1.36 -24.94 3.87
N PRO A 323 0.87 -24.71 2.64
CA PRO A 323 1.71 -24.22 1.54
C PRO A 323 2.36 -22.86 1.87
N VAL A 324 3.52 -22.60 1.27
CA VAL A 324 4.19 -21.31 1.35
C VAL A 324 3.47 -20.29 0.47
N GLU A 325 3.11 -19.15 1.04
CA GLU A 325 2.43 -18.08 0.31
C GLU A 325 3.38 -16.94 -0.06
N ARG A 326 3.20 -16.37 -1.24
CA ARG A 326 4.08 -15.32 -1.79
C ARG A 326 3.31 -14.05 -2.11
N ILE A 327 3.86 -12.93 -1.69
CA ILE A 327 3.27 -11.61 -1.83
C ILE A 327 4.30 -10.73 -2.53
N ALA A 328 3.92 -10.24 -3.70
CA ALA A 328 4.81 -9.58 -4.64
C ALA A 328 4.12 -8.31 -5.17
N GLY A 329 4.84 -7.51 -5.95
CA GLY A 329 4.21 -6.55 -6.85
C GLY A 329 3.27 -7.26 -7.85
N ALA A 330 2.37 -6.49 -8.47
CA ALA A 330 1.57 -7.01 -9.57
C ALA A 330 2.46 -7.31 -10.80
N ASP A 331 2.08 -8.30 -11.60
CA ASP A 331 2.82 -8.75 -12.77
C ASP A 331 2.58 -7.85 -14.00
N VAL A 332 2.86 -6.55 -13.81
CA VAL A 332 2.64 -5.47 -14.79
C VAL A 332 3.73 -4.40 -14.66
N CYS A 333 4.02 -3.67 -15.73
CA CYS A 333 4.81 -2.44 -15.62
C CYS A 333 4.16 -1.44 -14.66
N MET A 334 4.94 -0.78 -13.80
CA MET A 334 4.40 0.09 -12.75
C MET A 334 3.51 1.21 -13.33
N PRO A 335 2.21 1.27 -12.95
CA PRO A 335 1.32 2.33 -13.40
C PRO A 335 1.69 3.69 -12.79
N TYR A 336 1.57 4.77 -13.56
CA TYR A 336 1.72 6.14 -13.04
C TYR A 336 0.51 6.62 -12.22
N ALA A 337 -0.69 6.16 -12.58
CA ALA A 337 -1.92 6.62 -11.91
C ALA A 337 -1.95 6.13 -10.46
N ALA A 338 -2.00 7.06 -9.50
CA ALA A 338 -1.80 6.78 -8.06
C ALA A 338 -2.81 5.81 -7.41
N ASN A 339 -3.93 5.52 -8.08
CA ASN A 339 -4.87 4.46 -7.70
C ASN A 339 -4.40 3.07 -8.19
N LEU A 340 -3.81 2.99 -9.38
CA LEU A 340 -3.27 1.76 -9.97
C LEU A 340 -1.88 1.43 -9.39
N GLU A 341 -1.01 2.41 -9.18
CA GLU A 341 0.28 2.25 -8.51
C GLU A 341 0.12 1.56 -7.14
N ARG A 342 -0.85 2.01 -6.34
CA ARG A 342 -1.17 1.43 -5.02
C ARG A 342 -1.65 -0.02 -5.10
N LEU A 343 -2.30 -0.41 -6.19
CA LEU A 343 -2.74 -1.79 -6.46
C LEU A 343 -1.62 -2.66 -7.05
N ALA A 344 -0.53 -2.05 -7.51
CA ALA A 344 0.60 -2.74 -8.13
C ALA A 344 1.74 -3.06 -7.14
N VAL A 345 1.71 -2.55 -5.90
CA VAL A 345 2.66 -2.87 -4.83
C VAL A 345 1.96 -3.42 -3.58
N PRO A 346 2.58 -4.33 -2.81
CA PRO A 346 1.98 -4.89 -1.59
C PRO A 346 1.51 -3.81 -0.60
N GLN A 347 0.29 -3.99 -0.07
CA GLN A 347 -0.33 -3.05 0.87
C GLN A 347 -0.56 -3.67 2.25
N LEU A 348 -0.51 -2.81 3.27
CA LEU A 348 -1.11 -3.07 4.59
C LEU A 348 -2.65 -2.99 4.48
N CYS A 349 -3.27 -3.95 3.81
CA CYS A 349 -4.72 -4.07 3.77
C CYS A 349 -5.19 -5.33 4.52
N ALA A 350 -6.24 -5.18 5.32
CA ALA A 350 -7.03 -6.31 5.80
C ALA A 350 -8.10 -6.73 4.76
N HIS A 351 -8.53 -5.80 3.89
CA HIS A 351 -9.77 -5.90 3.10
C HIS A 351 -9.64 -5.34 1.66
N THR A 352 -8.61 -5.69 0.89
CA THR A 352 -8.60 -5.36 -0.55
C THR A 352 -8.20 -6.54 -1.41
N MET A 353 -9.21 -7.17 -2.03
CA MET A 353 -9.08 -8.29 -2.97
C MET A 353 -8.71 -7.80 -4.38
N ILE A 354 -7.46 -7.34 -4.57
CA ILE A 354 -6.75 -7.45 -5.85
C ILE A 354 -5.29 -7.81 -5.52
N LEU A 355 -4.90 -9.05 -5.88
CA LEU A 355 -3.54 -9.60 -5.84
C LEU A 355 -2.87 -9.68 -4.44
N TYR A 356 -3.08 -10.82 -3.77
CA TYR A 356 -2.35 -11.32 -2.60
C TYR A 356 -2.38 -10.46 -1.31
N ASN A 357 -3.41 -10.68 -0.49
CA ASN A 357 -3.50 -10.17 0.88
C ASN A 357 -2.72 -11.09 1.85
N PRO A 358 -1.74 -10.57 2.64
CA PRO A 358 -1.02 -11.38 3.63
C PRO A 358 -1.93 -12.01 4.66
N ILE A 359 -2.85 -11.24 5.21
CA ILE A 359 -3.74 -11.67 6.28
C ILE A 359 -4.73 -12.74 5.78
N ILE A 360 -5.13 -12.71 4.50
CA ILE A 360 -5.94 -13.81 3.92
C ILE A 360 -5.08 -15.05 3.67
N ALA A 361 -3.88 -14.93 3.12
CA ALA A 361 -2.94 -16.05 2.99
C ALA A 361 -2.71 -16.73 4.36
N LEU A 362 -2.38 -15.94 5.38
CA LEU A 362 -2.27 -16.37 6.77
C LEU A 362 -3.58 -17.01 7.30
N LYS A 363 -4.75 -16.41 7.08
CA LYS A 363 -6.04 -16.97 7.56
C LYS A 363 -6.41 -18.28 6.85
N HIS A 364 -6.12 -18.42 5.57
CA HIS A 364 -6.35 -19.63 4.77
C HIS A 364 -5.42 -20.77 5.24
N ILE A 365 -4.13 -20.44 5.46
CA ILE A 365 -3.12 -21.28 6.12
C ILE A 365 -3.58 -21.73 7.53
N LEU A 366 -4.18 -20.85 8.32
CA LEU A 366 -4.61 -21.15 9.69
C LEU A 366 -5.94 -21.94 9.75
N HIS A 367 -6.87 -21.73 8.80
CA HIS A 367 -8.15 -22.45 8.74
C HIS A 367 -8.03 -23.93 8.35
N CYS A 368 -6.96 -24.33 7.65
CA CYS A 368 -6.73 -25.73 7.24
C CYS A 368 -6.66 -26.72 8.43
N ARG A 369 -6.57 -26.23 9.67
CA ARG A 369 -6.55 -27.05 10.90
C ARG A 369 -7.91 -27.68 11.27
N ALA A 370 -9.02 -27.30 10.61
CA ALA A 370 -10.35 -27.82 10.95
C ALA A 370 -10.58 -29.29 10.53
N GLU A 371 -9.90 -29.79 9.50
CA GLU A 371 -10.22 -31.11 8.90
C GLU A 371 -9.06 -32.13 8.90
N ALA A 372 -7.81 -31.70 9.05
CA ALA A 372 -6.65 -32.58 9.03
C ALA A 372 -6.44 -33.34 10.36
N LYS A 373 -6.92 -34.58 10.46
CA LYS A 373 -6.51 -35.52 11.53
C LYS A 373 -5.02 -35.88 11.39
N PRO A 374 -4.25 -35.98 12.48
CA PRO A 374 -2.84 -36.33 12.41
C PRO A 374 -2.65 -37.78 11.92
N VAL A 375 -1.97 -37.93 10.77
CA VAL A 375 -1.52 -39.24 10.28
C VAL A 375 -0.40 -39.72 11.19
N LYS A 376 -0.70 -40.72 12.03
CA LYS A 376 0.33 -41.43 12.81
C LYS A 376 1.17 -42.30 11.88
N HIS A 377 2.28 -41.76 11.37
CA HIS A 377 3.32 -42.59 10.78
C HIS A 377 3.97 -43.44 11.87
N ALA A 378 3.66 -44.74 11.86
CA ALA A 378 4.33 -45.72 12.71
C ALA A 378 5.79 -45.84 12.28
N ARG A 379 6.73 -45.57 13.20
CA ARG A 379 8.16 -45.89 12.99
C ARG A 379 8.32 -47.41 12.88
N ALA A 380 8.51 -47.91 11.67
CA ALA A 380 9.05 -49.24 11.45
C ALA A 380 10.56 -49.22 11.71
N SER A 381 10.97 -49.57 12.93
CA SER A 381 12.36 -49.92 13.21
C SER A 381 12.72 -51.21 12.47
N SER A 382 13.67 -51.16 11.55
CA SER A 382 14.30 -52.35 10.96
C SER A 382 15.77 -52.40 11.33
N ASN A 383 16.11 -53.36 12.19
CA ASN A 383 17.46 -53.88 12.36
C ASN A 383 17.51 -55.27 11.70
N SER A 384 18.73 -55.72 11.39
CA SER A 384 19.14 -57.10 11.08
C SER A 384 18.51 -57.82 9.86
N ASP A 385 19.36 -57.94 8.84
CA ASP A 385 19.88 -59.21 8.30
C ASP A 385 19.16 -60.06 7.24
N SER A 386 20.06 -60.68 6.45
CA SER A 386 19.93 -61.88 5.62
C SER A 386 19.07 -61.81 4.35
N SER A 387 19.80 -61.72 3.23
CA SER A 387 19.68 -62.61 2.06
C SER A 387 18.39 -63.42 1.87
N ASP A 388 17.71 -63.16 0.76
CA ASP A 388 17.43 -64.25 -0.19
C ASP A 388 17.28 -63.71 -1.62
N THR A 389 18.06 -64.27 -2.54
CA THR A 389 17.98 -63.96 -3.98
C THR A 389 17.50 -65.18 -4.74
N THR A 390 16.28 -65.17 -5.26
CA THR A 390 15.91 -66.02 -6.41
C THR A 390 14.76 -65.45 -7.23
N ASN A 391 15.00 -65.34 -8.53
CA ASN A 391 14.08 -65.47 -9.66
C ASN A 391 12.61 -65.05 -9.51
N LEU A 392 12.21 -64.07 -10.34
CA LEU A 392 11.26 -64.37 -11.43
C LEU A 392 11.39 -63.34 -12.56
N GLN A 393 11.79 -63.83 -13.74
CA GLN A 393 11.53 -63.14 -15.00
C GLN A 393 10.04 -63.35 -15.33
N ASP A 394 9.28 -62.30 -15.66
CA ASP A 394 8.45 -62.37 -16.87
C ASP A 394 7.87 -61.03 -17.36
N SER A 395 7.58 -60.99 -18.67
CA SER A 395 6.66 -60.06 -19.34
C SER A 395 6.89 -58.53 -19.28
N LYS A 396 7.81 -58.03 -20.14
CA LYS A 396 7.65 -56.69 -20.75
C LYS A 396 6.71 -56.81 -21.96
N GLN A 397 5.54 -56.16 -21.97
CA GLN A 397 4.88 -55.59 -23.17
C GLN A 397 3.52 -54.93 -22.86
N LYS A 398 3.10 -54.00 -23.75
CA LYS A 398 1.95 -53.07 -23.69
C LYS A 398 2.21 -51.83 -22.80
N ALA A 399 1.80 -50.61 -23.17
CA ALA A 399 0.93 -50.18 -24.29
C ALA A 399 1.56 -49.07 -25.17
N THR A 400 1.04 -48.90 -26.38
CA THR A 400 1.57 -48.05 -27.46
C THR A 400 0.88 -46.69 -27.55
N ALA A 401 1.58 -45.68 -28.08
CA ALA A 401 1.04 -44.37 -28.41
C ALA A 401 -0.08 -44.40 -29.48
N VAL A 402 -0.96 -43.40 -29.46
CA VAL A 402 -1.94 -43.11 -30.53
C VAL A 402 -1.33 -42.11 -31.52
N ALA A 403 -1.51 -42.36 -32.81
CA ALA A 403 -0.75 -41.73 -33.89
C ALA A 403 -1.53 -40.66 -34.68
N LEU A 404 -0.76 -39.75 -35.28
CA LEU A 404 -1.18 -38.92 -36.42
C LEU A 404 -1.17 -39.76 -37.71
N SER A 405 -2.20 -39.64 -38.56
CA SER A 405 -2.10 -39.04 -39.92
C SER A 405 -3.04 -39.59 -41.01
N LYS A 406 -3.56 -38.64 -41.83
CA LYS A 406 -3.90 -38.71 -43.28
C LYS A 406 -5.01 -39.63 -43.82
N VAL A 407 -5.80 -39.07 -44.75
CA VAL A 407 -5.88 -39.45 -46.20
C VAL A 407 -6.72 -38.39 -46.96
N GLY A 408 -6.39 -38.08 -48.23
CA GLY A 408 -7.16 -37.22 -49.17
C GLY A 408 -7.92 -38.06 -50.23
N PRO A 409 -8.16 -37.64 -51.50
CA PRO A 409 -7.73 -36.40 -52.20
C PRO A 409 -8.75 -35.74 -53.19
N GLY A 410 -8.37 -34.61 -53.83
CA GLY A 410 -8.87 -34.12 -55.14
C GLY A 410 -10.05 -33.11 -55.09
N CYS A 411 -10.11 -31.99 -55.84
CA CYS A 411 -9.61 -31.71 -57.21
C CYS A 411 -9.61 -30.18 -57.54
N SER A 412 -8.71 -29.70 -58.41
CA SER A 412 -8.76 -28.52 -59.34
C SER A 412 -9.35 -27.14 -58.94
N LYS A 413 -8.88 -25.95 -59.43
CA LYS A 413 -7.61 -25.43 -60.02
C LYS A 413 -7.83 -23.91 -60.34
N PHE A 414 -6.75 -23.10 -60.41
CA PHE A 414 -6.66 -21.73 -61.00
C PHE A 414 -7.31 -20.51 -60.29
N CYS A 415 -6.95 -19.29 -60.72
CA CYS A 415 -5.95 -18.39 -60.08
C CYS A 415 -6.04 -16.92 -60.59
N TRP A 416 -5.66 -15.96 -59.73
CA TRP A 416 -5.09 -14.60 -59.96
C TRP A 416 -5.71 -13.51 -60.88
N CYS A 417 -6.13 -12.41 -60.24
CA CYS A 417 -5.90 -10.98 -60.57
C CYS A 417 -6.25 -10.11 -59.33
N GLY A 418 -5.85 -8.84 -59.11
CA GLY A 418 -5.00 -7.88 -59.85
C GLY A 418 -4.27 -6.91 -58.88
N ARG A 419 -4.31 -5.57 -59.07
CA ARG A 419 -3.65 -4.56 -58.18
C ARG A 419 -4.34 -3.17 -58.12
N ARG A 420 -4.23 -2.52 -56.93
CA ARG A 420 -4.08 -1.06 -56.60
C ARG A 420 -5.26 -0.05 -56.61
N GLY A 421 -5.28 0.80 -55.56
CA GLY A 421 -6.03 2.08 -55.40
C GLY A 421 -6.71 2.21 -54.01
N PHE A 422 -6.05 2.60 -52.90
CA PHE A 422 -5.56 3.92 -52.40
C PHE A 422 -6.64 4.84 -51.74
N VAL A 423 -6.34 5.32 -50.52
CA VAL A 423 -7.01 6.34 -49.66
C VAL A 423 -8.30 5.97 -48.89
N GLY A 424 -8.35 6.35 -47.60
CA GLY A 424 -9.61 6.73 -46.91
C GLY A 424 -9.81 6.11 -45.52
N ALA A 425 -9.49 6.84 -44.45
CA ALA A 425 -9.69 6.39 -43.07
C ALA A 425 -10.97 6.96 -42.43
N ALA A 426 -11.33 6.38 -41.26
CA ALA A 426 -12.34 6.80 -40.28
C ALA A 426 -13.82 6.59 -40.62
N LEU A 427 -14.50 5.72 -39.85
CA LEU A 427 -15.51 6.12 -38.84
C LEU A 427 -16.16 4.91 -38.12
N LEU A 428 -15.72 4.68 -36.87
CA LEU A 428 -16.50 4.16 -35.72
C LEU A 428 -17.15 2.74 -35.80
N PRO A 429 -17.78 2.19 -34.72
CA PRO A 429 -17.45 0.84 -34.22
C PRO A 429 -18.64 -0.13 -34.25
N ILE A 430 -18.47 -1.36 -33.71
CA ILE A 430 -19.46 -2.14 -32.93
C ILE A 430 -18.86 -3.52 -32.53
N LEU A 431 -19.33 -4.07 -31.40
CA LEU A 431 -19.03 -5.38 -30.75
C LEU A 431 -17.90 -5.41 -29.69
N LEU A 432 -18.35 -5.45 -28.43
CA LEU A 432 -17.90 -6.24 -27.26
C LEU A 432 -18.88 -5.80 -26.14
N ASP A 433 -20.04 -6.44 -26.01
CA ASP A 433 -20.28 -7.67 -25.24
C ASP A 433 -19.94 -7.54 -23.74
N GLN A 434 -20.93 -7.83 -22.90
CA GLN A 434 -20.92 -7.57 -21.44
C GLN A 434 -20.64 -8.87 -20.67
N PRO A 435 -20.04 -8.76 -19.47
CA PRO A 435 -20.61 -9.53 -18.35
C PRO A 435 -20.74 -8.74 -17.04
N SER A 436 -22.00 -8.65 -16.59
CA SER A 436 -22.47 -8.84 -15.19
C SER A 436 -21.61 -8.37 -14.01
N TYR A 437 -22.15 -7.39 -13.27
CA TYR A 437 -21.90 -7.18 -11.83
C TYR A 437 -22.37 -8.38 -10.99
N ALA A 438 -21.63 -8.71 -9.92
CA ALA A 438 -22.14 -9.52 -8.81
C ALA A 438 -21.44 -9.20 -7.47
N ALA A 439 -22.25 -8.90 -6.45
CA ALA A 439 -22.00 -8.93 -5.00
C ALA A 439 -20.82 -8.12 -4.39
N LEU A 440 -21.17 -7.09 -3.60
CA LEU A 440 -20.40 -6.68 -2.42
C LEU A 440 -20.63 -7.67 -1.28
N ASP A 441 -19.69 -7.75 -0.31
CA ASP A 441 -20.07 -7.88 1.10
C ASP A 441 -18.99 -7.47 2.13
N SER A 442 -19.43 -6.69 3.13
CA SER A 442 -18.83 -6.43 4.46
C SER A 442 -17.54 -5.58 4.66
N TYR A 443 -17.53 -4.85 5.79
CA TYR A 443 -16.75 -3.63 6.15
C TYR A 443 -15.74 -3.94 7.29
N THR A 444 -14.52 -3.40 7.38
CA THR A 444 -14.18 -2.08 7.99
C THR A 444 -12.65 -1.76 7.94
N PRO A 445 -12.19 -0.49 8.13
CA PRO A 445 -10.90 0.00 7.59
C PRO A 445 -9.81 0.40 8.61
N ALA A 446 -8.59 0.61 8.10
CA ALA A 446 -7.50 1.33 8.78
C ALA A 446 -6.98 2.50 7.91
N ASP A 447 -6.86 3.68 8.53
CA ASP A 447 -6.45 5.00 8.01
C ASP A 447 -6.90 5.41 6.59
N PRO A 448 -8.14 5.97 6.44
CA PRO A 448 -8.67 6.41 5.15
C PRO A 448 -8.16 7.81 4.70
N MET A 449 -7.37 8.52 5.50
CA MET A 449 -6.83 9.86 5.22
C MET A 449 -6.09 9.94 3.88
N ASN A 450 -5.19 8.98 3.67
CA ASN A 450 -4.23 8.97 2.55
C ASN A 450 -4.84 8.52 1.22
N MET A 451 -6.10 8.04 1.23
CA MET A 451 -6.92 7.93 0.03
C MET A 451 -7.53 9.28 -0.35
N LEU A 452 -8.02 10.03 0.64
CA LEU A 452 -8.91 11.16 0.40
C LEU A 452 -8.21 12.42 -0.10
N ASN A 453 -7.02 12.78 0.40
CA ASN A 453 -6.29 13.94 -0.16
C ASN A 453 -5.86 13.74 -1.62
N ARG A 454 -5.74 12.49 -2.08
CA ARG A 454 -5.43 12.15 -3.49
C ARG A 454 -6.66 12.22 -4.40
N ILE A 455 -7.85 12.31 -3.83
CA ILE A 455 -9.14 12.37 -4.53
C ILE A 455 -9.73 13.79 -4.47
N HIS A 456 -9.57 14.47 -3.33
CA HIS A 456 -9.97 15.85 -3.11
C HIS A 456 -8.75 16.63 -2.56
N PRO A 457 -8.01 17.38 -3.39
CA PRO A 457 -6.96 18.26 -2.87
C PRO A 457 -7.61 19.30 -1.94
N PRO A 458 -7.04 19.54 -0.74
CA PRO A 458 -7.64 20.44 0.24
C PRO A 458 -7.70 21.86 -0.34
N ARG A 459 -8.91 22.43 -0.37
CA ARG A 459 -9.08 23.82 -0.82
C ARG A 459 -8.49 24.80 0.19
N PRO A 460 -8.01 25.98 -0.25
CA PRO A 460 -7.55 27.02 0.66
C PRO A 460 -8.65 27.44 1.63
N ASP A 461 -8.30 27.67 2.91
CA ASP A 461 -9.26 28.05 3.96
C ASP A 461 -10.09 29.30 3.61
N TRP A 462 -9.54 30.23 2.81
CA TRP A 462 -10.25 31.41 2.34
C TRP A 462 -11.40 31.07 1.38
N TYR A 463 -11.25 30.02 0.56
CA TYR A 463 -12.28 29.56 -0.37
C TYR A 463 -13.43 28.88 0.40
N GLU A 464 -13.09 28.01 1.35
CA GLU A 464 -14.08 27.32 2.19
C GLU A 464 -14.90 28.34 3.03
N GLU A 465 -14.27 29.40 3.53
CA GLU A 465 -14.91 30.52 4.25
C GLU A 465 -15.80 31.36 3.31
N PHE A 466 -15.30 31.71 2.13
CA PHE A 466 -16.05 32.43 1.10
C PHE A 466 -17.27 31.65 0.63
N TYR A 467 -17.12 30.34 0.39
CA TYR A 467 -18.19 29.45 -0.05
C TYR A 467 -19.28 29.32 1.02
N ALA A 468 -18.92 29.10 2.30
CA ALA A 468 -19.89 29.04 3.38
C ALA A 468 -20.67 30.36 3.58
N SER A 469 -19.99 31.51 3.51
CA SER A 469 -20.62 32.83 3.55
C SER A 469 -21.56 33.08 2.37
N THR A 470 -21.16 32.64 1.18
CA THR A 470 -21.96 32.73 -0.05
C THR A 470 -23.21 31.88 0.06
N MET A 471 -23.09 30.59 0.39
CA MET A 471 -24.21 29.65 0.54
C MET A 471 -25.24 30.13 1.58
N ASN A 472 -24.78 30.71 2.70
CA ASN A 472 -25.66 31.31 3.72
C ASN A 472 -26.49 32.51 3.19
N SER A 473 -26.00 33.16 2.14
CA SER A 473 -26.56 34.42 1.63
C SER A 473 -27.39 34.24 0.36
N THR A 474 -26.94 33.40 -0.58
CA THR A 474 -27.51 33.25 -1.93
C THR A 474 -28.64 32.23 -2.02
N MET A 475 -28.67 31.21 -1.16
CA MET A 475 -29.66 30.12 -1.25
C MET A 475 -31.08 30.53 -0.83
N LYS A 476 -31.31 31.76 -0.37
CA LYS A 476 -32.60 32.23 0.17
C LYS A 476 -33.76 32.16 -0.83
N SER A 477 -33.51 32.43 -2.11
CA SER A 477 -34.54 32.35 -3.17
C SER A 477 -34.96 30.90 -3.43
N TYR A 478 -33.98 30.00 -3.58
CA TYR A 478 -34.23 28.55 -3.67
C TYR A 478 -34.95 28.02 -2.44
N GLU A 479 -34.50 28.38 -1.23
CA GLU A 479 -35.12 27.93 0.02
C GLU A 479 -36.57 28.41 0.19
N ALA A 480 -36.95 29.54 -0.41
CA ALA A 480 -38.34 29.99 -0.47
C ALA A 480 -39.16 29.19 -1.49
N GLU A 481 -38.61 28.91 -2.68
CA GLU A 481 -39.28 28.17 -3.76
C GLU A 481 -39.50 26.69 -3.39
N ILE A 482 -38.51 26.04 -2.77
CA ILE A 482 -38.59 24.63 -2.35
C ILE A 482 -39.40 24.42 -1.05
N ALA A 483 -39.71 25.49 -0.29
CA ALA A 483 -40.25 25.40 1.06
C ALA A 483 -41.54 24.57 1.17
N GLY A 484 -42.42 24.66 0.16
CA GLY A 484 -43.66 23.88 0.10
C GLY A 484 -43.41 22.38 0.00
N TYR A 485 -42.50 21.97 -0.89
CA TYR A 485 -42.13 20.57 -1.11
C TYR A 485 -41.39 19.98 0.09
N LYS A 486 -40.45 20.75 0.68
CA LYS A 486 -39.81 20.37 1.95
C LYS A 486 -40.84 20.14 3.05
N SER A 487 -41.80 21.06 3.22
CA SER A 487 -42.86 20.92 4.23
C SER A 487 -43.67 19.63 4.06
N GLN A 488 -43.95 19.21 2.81
CA GLN A 488 -44.67 17.96 2.51
C GLN A 488 -43.87 16.71 2.92
N ILE A 489 -42.57 16.63 2.62
CA ILE A 489 -41.76 15.44 2.96
C ILE A 489 -41.41 15.40 4.44
N PHE A 490 -41.05 16.53 5.06
CA PHE A 490 -40.70 16.59 6.48
C PHE A 490 -41.90 16.37 7.42
N ALA A 491 -43.14 16.58 6.94
CA ALA A 491 -44.33 16.19 7.71
C ALA A 491 -44.34 14.69 8.07
N LYS A 492 -43.71 13.82 7.25
CA LYS A 492 -43.61 12.37 7.50
C LYS A 492 -42.68 11.99 8.66
N LEU A 493 -41.87 12.90 9.20
CA LEU A 493 -41.00 12.64 10.36
C LEU A 493 -41.74 12.69 11.71
N ARG A 494 -42.95 13.25 11.76
CA ARG A 494 -43.52 13.82 12.99
C ARG A 494 -44.01 12.83 14.05
N GLU A 495 -43.92 11.52 13.81
CA GLU A 495 -44.51 10.52 14.73
C GLU A 495 -43.54 9.43 15.21
N ASN A 496 -42.36 9.22 14.60
CA ASN A 496 -41.48 8.08 14.92
C ASN A 496 -39.97 8.32 14.69
N SER A 497 -39.48 9.56 14.71
CA SER A 497 -38.05 9.85 14.51
C SER A 497 -37.46 10.58 15.71
N ASN A 498 -36.67 9.88 16.53
CA ASN A 498 -35.99 10.44 17.70
C ASN A 498 -34.57 10.91 17.36
N LYS A 499 -33.91 10.27 16.39
CA LYS A 499 -32.54 10.56 15.95
C LYS A 499 -32.45 10.69 14.43
N ILE A 500 -32.03 11.87 13.96
CA ILE A 500 -31.97 12.26 12.56
C ILE A 500 -30.52 12.51 12.13
N LEU A 501 -30.15 12.01 10.96
CA LEU A 501 -28.89 12.33 10.29
C LEU A 501 -29.16 13.30 9.13
N GLU A 502 -28.55 14.48 9.14
CA GLU A 502 -28.57 15.39 7.99
C GLU A 502 -27.26 15.29 7.22
N LEU A 503 -27.36 14.75 6.01
CA LEU A 503 -26.28 14.59 5.04
C LEU A 503 -26.11 15.93 4.29
N GLY A 504 -24.91 16.51 4.31
CA GLY A 504 -24.64 17.80 3.67
C GLY A 504 -25.41 18.94 4.33
N ILE A 505 -25.35 19.03 5.67
CA ILE A 505 -26.15 19.99 6.44
C ILE A 505 -25.91 21.45 6.04
N GLY A 506 -24.71 21.79 5.53
CA GLY A 506 -24.36 23.13 5.12
C GLY A 506 -24.71 24.16 6.21
N THR A 507 -25.47 25.18 5.84
CA THR A 507 -25.89 26.26 6.74
C THR A 507 -27.10 25.92 7.62
N GLY A 508 -27.57 24.66 7.60
CA GLY A 508 -28.71 24.16 8.37
C GLY A 508 -30.11 24.58 7.90
N PRO A 509 -30.40 24.77 6.60
CA PRO A 509 -31.68 25.34 6.15
C PRO A 509 -32.90 24.45 6.41
N ASN A 510 -32.71 23.13 6.58
CA ASN A 510 -33.79 22.18 6.83
C ASN A 510 -34.19 22.05 8.31
N LEU A 511 -33.32 22.45 9.26
CA LEU A 511 -33.53 22.26 10.70
C LEU A 511 -34.91 22.79 11.16
N LYS A 512 -35.36 23.91 10.58
CA LYS A 512 -36.66 24.54 10.83
C LYS A 512 -37.89 23.64 10.59
N TYR A 513 -37.76 22.52 9.90
CA TYR A 513 -38.88 21.60 9.62
C TYR A 513 -39.06 20.49 10.66
N TYR A 514 -38.02 20.17 11.45
CA TYR A 514 -38.02 19.01 12.35
C TYR A 514 -37.32 19.20 13.70
N ALA A 515 -36.36 20.12 13.82
CA ALA A 515 -35.56 20.29 15.02
C ALA A 515 -36.37 20.73 16.26
N SER A 516 -37.47 21.46 16.05
CA SER A 516 -38.41 21.88 17.10
C SER A 516 -39.13 20.72 17.81
N ASN A 517 -39.05 19.49 17.29
CA ASN A 517 -39.69 18.30 17.87
C ASN A 517 -38.85 17.65 18.99
N GLY A 518 -37.75 18.27 19.42
CA GLY A 518 -36.90 17.74 20.50
C GLY A 518 -36.06 16.53 20.11
N VAL A 519 -35.84 16.33 18.81
CA VAL A 519 -35.06 15.23 18.22
C VAL A 519 -33.56 15.43 18.38
N ASP A 520 -32.80 14.34 18.42
CA ASP A 520 -31.34 14.37 18.36
C ASP A 520 -30.89 14.47 16.90
N VAL A 521 -30.16 15.53 16.55
CA VAL A 521 -29.72 15.81 15.18
C VAL A 521 -28.21 15.63 15.07
N VAL A 522 -27.80 14.79 14.12
CA VAL A 522 -26.41 14.66 13.68
C VAL A 522 -26.29 15.29 12.30
N GLY A 523 -25.66 16.45 12.19
CA GLY A 523 -25.39 17.11 10.91
C GLY A 523 -23.98 16.76 10.43
N VAL A 524 -23.82 16.38 9.16
CA VAL A 524 -22.52 16.03 8.58
C VAL A 524 -22.21 16.92 7.36
N ASP A 525 -21.00 17.48 7.31
CA ASP A 525 -20.56 18.38 6.22
C ASP A 525 -19.02 18.38 6.08
N PRO A 526 -18.42 18.50 4.87
CA PRO A 526 -16.96 18.50 4.71
C PRO A 526 -16.33 19.84 5.14
N ASN A 527 -17.07 20.93 4.93
CA ASN A 527 -16.62 22.29 5.14
C ASN A 527 -16.91 22.73 6.58
N GLN A 528 -15.88 22.78 7.42
CA GLN A 528 -16.04 23.20 8.83
C GLN A 528 -16.58 24.63 8.98
N LYS A 529 -16.40 25.50 7.99
CA LYS A 529 -16.89 26.89 8.04
C LYS A 529 -18.42 26.94 8.01
N MET A 530 -19.09 25.86 7.62
CA MET A 530 -20.53 25.66 7.73
C MET A 530 -21.01 25.51 9.19
N GLU A 531 -20.17 24.96 10.09
CA GLU A 531 -20.55 24.61 11.47
C GLU A 531 -21.19 25.79 12.23
N LYS A 532 -20.61 26.99 12.13
CA LYS A 532 -21.12 28.19 12.81
C LYS A 532 -22.52 28.60 12.32
N TYR A 533 -22.82 28.39 11.04
CA TYR A 533 -24.13 28.68 10.45
C TYR A 533 -25.13 27.59 10.84
N ALA A 534 -24.76 26.32 10.74
CA ALA A 534 -25.60 25.20 11.17
C ALA A 534 -25.97 25.28 12.66
N ARG A 535 -25.02 25.63 13.54
CA ARG A 535 -25.28 25.84 14.98
C ARG A 535 -26.18 27.05 15.25
N ALA A 536 -26.03 28.14 14.49
CA ALA A 536 -26.92 29.30 14.59
C ALA A 536 -28.35 28.97 14.11
N ALA A 537 -28.49 28.16 13.05
CA ALA A 537 -29.77 27.66 12.58
C ALA A 537 -30.42 26.69 13.60
N ALA A 538 -29.65 25.77 14.19
CA ALA A 538 -30.13 24.91 15.27
C ALA A 538 -30.67 25.75 16.45
N ALA A 539 -29.88 26.71 16.95
CA ALA A 539 -30.27 27.60 18.04
C ALA A 539 -31.53 28.43 17.71
N SER A 540 -31.68 28.94 16.48
CA SER A 540 -32.87 29.71 16.08
C SER A 540 -34.15 28.88 16.01
N THR A 541 -34.03 27.55 15.91
CA THR A 541 -35.18 26.61 15.96
C THR A 541 -35.52 26.13 17.37
N GLY A 542 -34.77 26.56 18.39
CA GLY A 542 -34.93 26.09 19.77
C GLY A 542 -34.33 24.71 20.05
N LEU A 543 -33.51 24.17 19.15
CA LEU A 543 -32.83 22.89 19.36
C LEU A 543 -31.72 23.07 20.43
N PRO A 544 -31.75 22.33 21.54
CA PRO A 544 -30.70 22.41 22.55
C PRO A 544 -29.34 21.99 22.00
N SER A 545 -28.27 22.63 22.46
CA SER A 545 -26.93 22.42 21.88
C SER A 545 -26.37 21.01 22.12
N GLU A 546 -26.78 20.36 23.20
CA GLU A 546 -26.52 18.97 23.53
C GLU A 546 -27.22 17.97 22.59
N LYS A 547 -28.30 18.40 21.92
CA LYS A 547 -29.03 17.61 20.91
C LYS A 547 -28.56 17.86 19.48
N PHE A 548 -27.59 18.74 19.27
CA PHE A 548 -27.05 19.06 17.95
C PHE A 548 -25.56 18.70 17.84
N LYS A 549 -25.28 17.55 17.23
CA LYS A 549 -23.92 17.10 16.92
C LYS A 549 -23.57 17.43 15.47
N PHE A 550 -22.80 18.50 15.25
CA PHE A 550 -22.09 18.68 13.99
C PHE A 550 -20.90 17.72 13.94
N ILE A 551 -20.83 16.89 12.90
CA ILE A 551 -19.67 16.07 12.57
C ILE A 551 -19.08 16.66 11.30
N ARG A 552 -17.86 17.19 11.39
CA ARG A 552 -17.10 17.46 10.18
C ARG A 552 -16.83 16.13 9.48
N ALA A 553 -17.09 16.02 8.18
CA ALA A 553 -16.72 14.87 7.33
C ALA A 553 -15.19 14.89 7.08
N LYS A 554 -14.46 14.84 8.17
CA LYS A 554 -13.02 14.97 8.30
C LYS A 554 -12.61 14.23 9.57
N ILE A 555 -12.16 13.01 9.40
CA ILE A 555 -11.47 12.25 10.44
C ILE A 555 -10.03 12.78 10.42
N ASP A 556 -9.76 13.78 11.24
CA ASP A 556 -8.47 14.45 11.45
C ASP A 556 -7.88 15.24 10.24
N ALA A 557 -6.70 15.86 10.45
CA ALA A 557 -6.15 16.97 9.65
C ALA A 557 -6.08 16.79 8.11
N TYR A 558 -6.21 15.56 7.62
CA TYR A 558 -5.93 15.13 6.25
C TYR A 558 -7.06 14.29 5.63
N GLN A 559 -8.31 14.41 6.10
CA GLN A 559 -9.46 13.73 5.48
C GLN A 559 -10.51 14.74 4.97
N PHE A 560 -10.96 14.54 3.74
CA PHE A 560 -12.19 15.14 3.22
C PHE A 560 -13.04 13.99 2.68
N THR A 561 -13.88 13.42 3.54
CA THR A 561 -14.97 12.58 3.03
C THR A 561 -15.99 13.54 2.44
N GLN A 562 -16.30 13.37 1.15
CA GLN A 562 -17.65 13.71 0.69
C GLN A 562 -18.62 12.98 1.63
N VAL A 563 -19.71 13.66 2.00
CA VAL A 563 -20.46 13.34 3.22
C VAL A 563 -21.07 11.93 3.19
N GLY A 564 -21.29 11.38 1.99
CA GLY A 564 -22.08 10.18 1.76
C GLY A 564 -21.32 8.86 1.89
N GLU A 565 -20.10 8.78 1.40
CA GLU A 565 -19.46 7.49 1.05
C GLU A 565 -18.84 6.72 2.23
N ALA A 566 -18.70 7.36 3.38
CA ALA A 566 -18.28 6.70 4.62
C ALA A 566 -18.80 7.48 5.83
N LEU A 567 -19.93 7.05 6.38
CA LEU A 567 -20.60 7.72 7.50
C LEU A 567 -20.06 7.23 8.86
N PRO A 568 -19.52 8.12 9.72
CA PRO A 568 -19.02 7.79 11.07
C PRO A 568 -20.20 7.65 12.07
N ILE A 569 -21.14 6.78 11.70
CA ILE A 569 -22.43 6.54 12.33
C ILE A 569 -22.63 5.03 12.39
N GLU A 570 -23.08 4.52 13.53
CA GLU A 570 -23.34 3.09 13.75
C GLU A 570 -24.44 2.56 12.82
N ASP A 571 -24.28 1.30 12.39
CA ASP A 571 -25.27 0.54 11.62
C ASP A 571 -26.63 0.55 12.31
N ALA A 572 -27.70 0.76 11.54
CA ALA A 572 -29.08 0.76 12.03
C ALA A 572 -29.33 1.63 13.29
N SER A 573 -28.64 2.77 13.42
CA SER A 573 -28.74 3.66 14.58
C SER A 573 -29.59 4.92 14.35
N ILE A 574 -29.96 5.23 13.11
CA ILE A 574 -30.69 6.45 12.69
C ILE A 574 -32.14 6.14 12.32
N ASP A 575 -33.09 6.96 12.77
CA ASP A 575 -34.53 6.81 12.42
C ASP A 575 -34.84 7.39 11.03
N ALA A 576 -34.23 8.54 10.72
CA ALA A 576 -34.35 9.18 9.42
C ALA A 576 -33.06 9.86 8.95
N VAL A 577 -32.76 9.73 7.66
CA VAL A 577 -31.67 10.45 6.98
C VAL A 577 -32.28 11.51 6.08
N VAL A 578 -31.69 12.70 6.07
CA VAL A 578 -32.10 13.85 5.26
C VAL A 578 -30.97 14.19 4.30
N GLY A 579 -31.23 14.25 3.00
CA GLY A 579 -30.31 14.77 1.99
C GLY A 579 -30.96 15.90 1.19
N THR A 580 -30.22 16.97 0.90
CA THR A 580 -30.68 18.04 0.00
C THR A 580 -29.52 18.55 -0.84
N LEU A 581 -29.58 18.34 -2.16
CA LEU A 581 -28.53 18.68 -3.12
C LEU A 581 -27.16 18.04 -2.80
N VAL A 582 -27.18 16.80 -2.31
CA VAL A 582 -25.97 16.07 -1.92
C VAL A 582 -25.55 15.08 -3.00
N LEU A 583 -26.49 14.33 -3.57
CA LEU A 583 -26.20 13.26 -4.52
C LEU A 583 -25.68 13.77 -5.87
N CYS A 584 -25.85 15.05 -6.18
CA CYS A 584 -25.20 15.68 -7.32
C CYS A 584 -23.69 15.92 -7.12
N SER A 585 -23.22 16.03 -5.86
CA SER A 585 -21.86 16.51 -5.52
C SER A 585 -20.95 15.45 -4.88
N VAL A 586 -21.50 14.41 -4.24
CA VAL A 586 -20.72 13.24 -3.78
C VAL A 586 -19.94 12.61 -4.94
N LYS A 587 -18.82 11.93 -4.68
CA LYS A 587 -18.07 11.24 -5.74
C LYS A 587 -18.78 9.99 -6.23
N ASP A 588 -19.34 9.20 -5.31
CA ASP A 588 -20.06 7.96 -5.62
C ASP A 588 -21.47 7.97 -5.00
N VAL A 589 -22.47 8.02 -5.88
CA VAL A 589 -23.90 8.06 -5.50
C VAL A 589 -24.36 6.71 -4.95
N ASP A 590 -23.89 5.61 -5.52
CA ASP A 590 -24.38 4.28 -5.16
C ASP A 590 -23.77 3.85 -3.81
N THR A 591 -22.48 4.10 -3.60
CA THR A 591 -21.83 3.93 -2.28
C THR A 591 -22.46 4.84 -1.23
N THR A 592 -22.76 6.10 -1.56
CA THR A 592 -23.51 7.01 -0.67
C THR A 592 -24.87 6.43 -0.27
N LEU A 593 -25.64 5.92 -1.24
CA LEU A 593 -26.97 5.37 -0.97
C LEU A 593 -26.90 4.04 -0.18
N GLN A 594 -25.83 3.26 -0.35
CA GLN A 594 -25.54 2.09 0.50
C GLN A 594 -25.27 2.51 1.95
N GLU A 595 -24.46 3.55 2.18
CA GLU A 595 -24.20 4.08 3.53
C GLU A 595 -25.45 4.66 4.19
N VAL A 596 -26.27 5.41 3.44
CA VAL A 596 -27.60 5.88 3.89
C VAL A 596 -28.46 4.69 4.31
N ARG A 597 -28.46 3.60 3.53
CA ARG A 597 -29.15 2.35 3.92
C ARG A 597 -28.49 1.67 5.12
N ARG A 598 -27.17 1.67 5.28
CA ARG A 598 -26.49 1.04 6.42
C ARG A 598 -26.92 1.69 7.73
N VAL A 599 -26.84 3.02 7.83
CA VAL A 599 -27.11 3.76 9.08
C VAL A 599 -28.59 3.80 9.48
N LEU A 600 -29.51 3.69 8.53
CA LEU A 600 -30.95 3.66 8.80
C LEU A 600 -31.37 2.39 9.55
N LYS A 601 -32.26 2.52 10.53
CA LYS A 601 -32.99 1.40 11.14
C LYS A 601 -33.87 0.69 10.11
N PRO A 602 -34.20 -0.60 10.28
CA PRO A 602 -35.25 -1.25 9.49
C PRO A 602 -36.55 -0.44 9.55
N GLY A 603 -37.15 -0.14 8.39
CA GLY A 603 -38.32 0.73 8.30
C GLY A 603 -38.04 2.23 8.43
N GLY A 604 -36.79 2.65 8.67
CA GLY A 604 -36.38 4.06 8.71
C GLY A 604 -36.49 4.76 7.35
N LEU A 605 -36.51 6.09 7.37
CA LEU A 605 -36.81 6.92 6.18
C LEU A 605 -35.60 7.71 5.67
N TYR A 606 -35.31 7.62 4.39
CA TYR A 606 -34.47 8.59 3.68
C TYR A 606 -35.36 9.65 3.01
N LEU A 607 -35.23 10.90 3.43
CA LEU A 607 -35.89 12.07 2.84
C LEU A 607 -34.90 12.78 1.94
N PHE A 608 -35.29 13.05 0.70
CA PHE A 608 -34.38 13.61 -0.29
C PHE A 608 -35.03 14.74 -1.09
N VAL A 609 -34.21 15.75 -1.42
CA VAL A 609 -34.49 16.78 -2.43
C VAL A 609 -33.22 16.95 -3.26
N GLU A 610 -33.18 16.35 -4.45
CA GLU A 610 -31.95 16.22 -5.23
C GLU A 610 -32.12 16.81 -6.62
N HIS A 611 -31.08 17.47 -7.11
CA HIS A 611 -31.00 17.88 -8.50
C HIS A 611 -30.91 16.63 -9.40
N VAL A 612 -31.63 16.64 -10.52
CA VAL A 612 -31.53 15.65 -11.60
C VAL A 612 -31.29 16.33 -12.93
N ALA A 613 -30.57 15.64 -13.81
CA ALA A 613 -30.44 16.06 -15.19
C ALA A 613 -31.81 16.23 -15.87
N ALA A 614 -31.89 17.20 -16.78
CA ALA A 614 -33.04 17.38 -17.63
C ALA A 614 -33.25 16.17 -18.53
N LYS A 615 -34.49 16.00 -19.00
CA LYS A 615 -34.89 14.88 -19.87
C LYS A 615 -34.05 14.84 -21.15
N ASP A 616 -33.66 13.65 -21.57
CA ASP A 616 -32.92 13.45 -22.81
C ASP A 616 -33.65 14.03 -24.03
N GLY A 617 -32.88 14.61 -24.95
CA GLY A 617 -33.39 15.34 -26.10
C GLY A 617 -33.81 16.80 -25.83
N THR A 618 -33.73 17.30 -24.59
CA THR A 618 -33.98 18.72 -24.29
C THR A 618 -32.72 19.59 -24.49
N ILE A 619 -32.92 20.86 -24.87
CA ILE A 619 -31.82 21.85 -24.96
C ILE A 619 -31.11 21.98 -23.59
N LEU A 620 -31.87 21.94 -22.50
CA LEU A 620 -31.30 22.03 -21.15
C LEU A 620 -30.36 20.84 -20.85
N LYS A 621 -30.71 19.60 -21.25
CA LYS A 621 -29.81 18.44 -21.08
C LYS A 621 -28.52 18.56 -21.88
N PHE A 622 -28.58 19.14 -23.08
CA PHE A 622 -27.38 19.44 -23.87
C PHE A 622 -26.49 20.50 -23.18
N VAL A 623 -27.08 21.61 -22.73
CA VAL A 623 -26.34 22.67 -22.00
C VAL A 623 -25.74 22.13 -20.71
N GLN A 624 -26.50 21.35 -19.94
CA GLN A 624 -26.00 20.67 -18.73
C GLN A 624 -24.79 19.78 -19.04
N GLY A 625 -24.83 18.97 -20.11
CA GLY A 625 -23.70 18.13 -20.52
C GLY A 625 -22.45 18.91 -20.92
N VAL A 626 -22.60 20.04 -21.61
CA VAL A 626 -21.48 20.93 -21.97
C VAL A 626 -20.90 21.65 -20.76
N MET A 627 -21.75 22.05 -19.80
CA MET A 627 -21.33 22.80 -18.60
C MET A 627 -20.91 21.90 -17.42
N ASP A 628 -21.16 20.59 -17.46
CA ASP A 628 -20.87 19.65 -16.36
C ASP A 628 -19.41 19.73 -15.85
N PRO A 629 -18.36 19.75 -16.70
CA PRO A 629 -16.97 19.80 -16.21
C PRO A 629 -16.62 21.13 -15.54
N LEU A 630 -17.23 22.23 -16.03
CA LEU A 630 -17.07 23.55 -15.42
C LEU A 630 -17.79 23.61 -14.08
N GLN A 631 -19.02 23.10 -14.01
CA GLN A 631 -19.82 23.03 -12.77
C GLN A 631 -19.08 22.25 -11.67
N GLN A 632 -18.56 21.05 -11.99
CA GLN A 632 -17.78 20.25 -11.04
C GLN A 632 -16.60 21.03 -10.44
N THR A 633 -15.98 21.91 -11.24
CA THR A 633 -14.83 22.71 -10.82
C THR A 633 -15.23 23.89 -9.92
N VAL A 634 -16.38 24.55 -10.18
CA VAL A 634 -16.76 25.80 -9.48
C VAL A 634 -17.81 25.64 -8.38
N ALA A 635 -18.55 24.53 -8.37
CA ALA A 635 -19.68 24.26 -7.48
C ALA A 635 -19.50 22.93 -6.73
N ASP A 636 -18.36 22.81 -6.03
CA ASP A 636 -18.07 21.74 -5.08
C ASP A 636 -18.22 20.29 -5.59
N GLY A 637 -17.85 20.03 -6.84
CA GLY A 637 -17.99 18.70 -7.46
C GLY A 637 -19.39 18.38 -8.01
N CYS A 638 -20.32 19.33 -7.98
CA CYS A 638 -21.68 19.15 -8.49
C CYS A 638 -21.71 18.81 -9.99
N HIS A 639 -22.33 17.69 -10.34
CA HIS A 639 -22.61 17.29 -11.71
C HIS A 639 -24.06 17.64 -12.10
N LEU A 640 -24.20 18.39 -13.19
CA LEU A 640 -25.46 18.77 -13.83
C LEU A 640 -26.12 17.59 -14.60
N SER A 641 -25.32 16.59 -14.95
CA SER A 641 -25.70 15.51 -15.87
C SER A 641 -26.20 14.24 -15.19
N ARG A 642 -26.13 14.15 -13.85
CA ARG A 642 -26.49 12.96 -13.06
C ARG A 642 -27.99 12.69 -13.02
N ASN A 643 -28.35 11.41 -13.07
CA ASN A 643 -29.71 10.93 -12.89
C ASN A 643 -29.90 10.38 -11.46
N THR A 644 -29.77 11.25 -10.46
CA THR A 644 -29.83 10.89 -9.03
C THR A 644 -31.14 10.17 -8.66
N GLY A 645 -32.27 10.57 -9.26
CA GLY A 645 -33.55 9.89 -9.08
C GLY A 645 -33.56 8.43 -9.53
N ALA A 646 -32.86 8.09 -10.62
CA ALA A 646 -32.70 6.69 -11.05
C ALA A 646 -31.82 5.90 -10.07
N SER A 647 -30.72 6.48 -9.56
CA SER A 647 -29.89 5.84 -8.52
C SER A 647 -30.69 5.58 -7.24
N ILE A 648 -31.49 6.55 -6.76
CA ILE A 648 -32.35 6.36 -5.58
C ILE A 648 -33.36 5.23 -5.78
N ALA A 649 -33.95 5.11 -6.98
CA ALA A 649 -34.86 4.02 -7.31
C ALA A 649 -34.15 2.65 -7.39
N ALA A 650 -32.91 2.61 -7.88
CA ALA A 650 -32.11 1.39 -8.00
C ALA A 650 -31.44 0.95 -6.68
N ALA A 651 -31.28 1.85 -5.70
CA ALA A 651 -30.53 1.61 -4.46
C ALA A 651 -31.13 0.55 -3.50
N GLY A 652 -32.24 -0.11 -3.87
CA GLY A 652 -32.77 -1.28 -3.14
C GLY A 652 -33.54 -0.95 -1.86
N PHE A 653 -34.06 0.26 -1.72
CA PHE A 653 -35.04 0.60 -0.68
C PHE A 653 -36.33 -0.20 -0.85
N SER A 654 -36.98 -0.61 0.26
CA SER A 654 -38.22 -1.40 0.23
C SER A 654 -39.42 -0.65 -0.37
N SER A 655 -39.39 0.69 -0.34
CA SER A 655 -40.29 1.54 -1.12
C SER A 655 -39.64 2.89 -1.43
N VAL A 656 -39.95 3.47 -2.59
CA VAL A 656 -39.51 4.80 -3.01
C VAL A 656 -40.72 5.58 -3.50
N ASN A 657 -41.03 6.70 -2.85
CA ASN A 657 -42.06 7.65 -3.28
C ASN A 657 -41.36 8.94 -3.71
N MET A 658 -41.36 9.22 -5.01
CA MET A 658 -40.57 10.30 -5.63
C MET A 658 -41.45 11.10 -6.59
N ASN A 659 -41.33 12.42 -6.53
CA ASN A 659 -42.00 13.36 -7.42
C ASN A 659 -40.96 14.24 -8.12
N MET A 660 -41.25 14.63 -9.36
CA MET A 660 -40.43 15.57 -10.14
C MET A 660 -40.97 17.00 -9.98
N VAL A 661 -40.08 17.98 -9.86
CA VAL A 661 -40.40 19.41 -9.88
C VAL A 661 -39.37 20.15 -10.74
N PHE A 662 -39.76 21.29 -11.31
CA PHE A 662 -38.85 22.22 -11.95
C PHE A 662 -38.84 23.54 -11.18
N LEU A 663 -37.64 24.03 -10.85
CA LEU A 663 -37.42 25.20 -9.98
C LEU A 663 -36.73 26.32 -10.77
N PRO A 664 -37.50 27.29 -11.30
CA PRO A 664 -37.01 28.46 -12.01
C PRO A 664 -35.88 29.24 -11.34
N ALA A 665 -35.78 29.28 -9.99
CA ALA A 665 -34.74 30.05 -9.32
C ALA A 665 -33.31 29.55 -9.59
N LEU A 666 -33.14 28.34 -10.13
CA LEU A 666 -31.84 27.70 -10.34
C LEU A 666 -31.63 27.21 -11.79
N SER A 667 -31.79 28.10 -12.78
CA SER A 667 -31.52 27.92 -14.23
C SER A 667 -30.99 26.53 -14.68
N LEU A 668 -29.70 26.24 -14.47
CA LEU A 668 -29.03 25.03 -14.98
C LEU A 668 -29.32 23.74 -14.20
N ILE A 669 -29.74 23.86 -12.94
CA ILE A 669 -30.10 22.72 -12.06
C ILE A 669 -31.62 22.64 -11.81
N GLY A 670 -32.43 23.41 -12.54
CA GLY A 670 -33.87 23.54 -12.34
C GLY A 670 -34.66 22.23 -12.14
N PRO A 671 -34.40 21.12 -12.87
CA PRO A 671 -35.07 19.85 -12.62
C PRO A 671 -34.58 19.21 -11.30
N HIS A 672 -35.53 18.88 -10.43
CA HIS A 672 -35.29 18.24 -9.13
C HIS A 672 -36.24 17.05 -8.93
N VAL A 673 -35.77 16.06 -8.15
CA VAL A 673 -36.62 15.07 -7.50
C VAL A 673 -36.78 15.42 -6.03
N TYR A 674 -37.96 15.20 -5.47
CA TYR A 674 -38.17 15.23 -4.04
C TYR A 674 -39.03 14.05 -3.60
N GLY A 675 -38.75 13.50 -2.42
CA GLY A 675 -39.41 12.26 -2.01
C GLY A 675 -38.94 11.66 -0.71
N THR A 676 -39.40 10.44 -0.49
CA THR A 676 -39.03 9.60 0.65
C THR A 676 -38.85 8.16 0.22
N ALA A 677 -37.72 7.55 0.59
CA ALA A 677 -37.46 6.13 0.46
C ALA A 677 -37.45 5.46 1.85
N ARG A 678 -37.80 4.19 1.95
CA ARG A 678 -37.81 3.40 3.21
C ARG A 678 -36.80 2.27 3.14
N LYS A 679 -36.00 2.06 4.20
CA LYS A 679 -35.15 0.87 4.33
C LYS A 679 -36.03 -0.36 4.54
#